data_AF-A0A812NKR1-F1
#
_entry.id   AF-A0A812NKR1-F1
#
_cell.length_a   1.000
_cell.length_b   1.000
_cell.length_c   1.000
_cell.angle_alpha   90.00
_cell.angle_beta   90.00
_cell.angle_gamma   90.00
#
_symmetry.space_group_name_H-M   'P 1'
#
loop_
_entity.id
_entity.type
_entity.pdbx_description
1 polymer ?
#
loop_
_entity_poly.entity_id
_entity_poly.type
_entity_poly.pdbx_seq_one_letter_code
_entity_poly.pdbx_strand_id
1 'polypeptide(L)'
;MNRNCAASMSVWTGACWRRRDCLALRPCHEFTVTSSISSQSLCTEISGVQVLACINSSVPCVMHELVQPHPQEEDNPFKLPPDDQIFAIREKERQRRAEEREKVKQQHVWEKVTSASRISRTRRVDDGIDDTQVAAEAARKARSDPRTEGLPIGRDARREKENIADFVAKKREMFLVQMSLDVKKAEILKLDARAKDKEEALNKSKQMLDKDVERFDTFLSTNDSKAHAAMKNADETAKQKQERVGRIKSLKSQLSAIQSEIAKHREQKDECLRFKDFLVNLTPGEWKEQKREEKKQRKHERRRIAVDARMEDIEERMQAEIEAEEQAFKEKEEKEKKGRRRQKKTEEDEQKEREAEARRKRIARKYPTRDQVDMEYVEYSSGEEMPLYFQEPKQLLDIFTSLEESNLFLIQNSQDTEQALEELDQKFAAMRKTREAMSNKMKLQIGQLERQITDEKSKCDELKQRPSCTMTVRAISQKHGGSEIEDLLEKLGEGVQEVHSICTHENQDDGDTLQMLARIESKLEEYLAYLDEAEESGLGARVLAEEHKKERQRRLDLRMSRKLHQEKKIEDRLKASLHRSQAPVHKKVGKQIMFRSAPLFQARAMPRASGHPLYMARRVVQEDDGYEEAVREHNIFGIWLDKEGVPNAQQPDP
;
A
#
# COMPACT_ATOMS: atom_id res chain seq x y z
N MET A 1 -38.67 44.62 -0.15
CA MET A 1 -38.67 45.96 -0.79
C MET A 1 -37.33 46.64 -0.56
N ASN A 2 -37.00 47.59 -1.43
CA ASN A 2 -35.71 48.32 -1.61
C ASN A 2 -34.80 48.58 -0.39
N ARG A 3 -33.55 48.11 -0.51
CA ARG A 3 -32.31 48.91 -0.72
C ARG A 3 -32.11 50.26 0.01
N ASN A 4 -30.92 50.33 0.64
CA ASN A 4 -29.84 51.34 0.47
C ASN A 4 -29.60 52.50 1.49
N CYS A 5 -28.34 52.52 1.95
CA CYS A 5 -27.39 53.66 2.04
C CYS A 5 -27.54 54.79 3.09
N ALA A 6 -26.59 54.81 4.04
CA ALA A 6 -25.74 55.95 4.45
C ALA A 6 -24.65 55.39 5.40
N ALA A 7 -23.35 55.56 5.19
CA ALA A 7 -22.50 56.73 5.52
C ALA A 7 -22.59 57.16 7.01
N SER A 8 -21.54 57.52 7.75
CA SER A 8 -20.07 57.44 7.67
C SER A 8 -19.52 58.25 8.87
N MET A 9 -18.25 58.05 9.23
CA MET A 9 -17.36 58.92 10.03
C MET A 9 -17.35 58.88 11.57
N SER A 10 -16.11 58.64 12.05
CA SER A 10 -15.48 59.18 13.28
C SER A 10 -15.98 58.62 14.63
N VAL A 11 -15.14 58.42 15.66
CA VAL A 11 -13.76 58.86 15.95
C VAL A 11 -12.98 57.65 16.52
N TRP A 12 -11.63 57.63 16.50
CA TRP A 12 -10.77 57.33 17.67
C TRP A 12 -9.28 57.52 17.32
N THR A 13 -8.58 58.18 18.24
CA THR A 13 -7.13 58.42 18.28
C THR A 13 -6.35 57.10 18.47
N GLY A 14 -5.08 56.95 18.09
CA GLY A 14 -4.15 57.95 17.54
C GLY A 14 -2.79 58.04 18.25
N ALA A 15 -2.02 56.95 18.32
CA ALA A 15 -0.55 56.92 18.54
C ALA A 15 -0.02 55.51 18.17
N CYS A 16 0.83 55.28 17.17
CA CYS A 16 2.25 55.69 17.00
C CYS A 16 3.21 54.91 17.92
N TRP A 17 4.33 54.27 17.50
CA TRP A 17 5.16 54.15 16.27
C TRP A 17 5.95 52.81 16.39
N ARG A 18 6.72 52.21 15.43
CA ARG A 18 6.98 52.27 13.97
C ARG A 18 7.64 50.89 13.60
N ARG A 19 7.43 50.30 12.41
CA ARG A 19 8.32 50.36 11.19
C ARG A 19 9.82 50.25 11.49
N ARG A 20 10.67 49.57 10.71
CA ARG A 20 10.63 49.00 9.33
C ARG A 20 11.66 47.82 9.28
N ASP A 21 11.87 47.01 8.23
CA ASP A 21 11.50 47.01 6.81
C ASP A 21 11.48 45.53 6.29
N CYS A 22 11.24 45.31 4.99
CA CYS A 22 11.61 44.06 4.28
C CYS A 22 12.63 44.37 3.17
N LEU A 23 13.58 43.47 2.88
CA LEU A 23 14.06 43.14 1.53
C LEU A 23 15.02 41.93 1.55
N ALA A 24 15.14 41.25 0.41
CA ALA A 24 15.74 39.91 0.28
C ALA A 24 17.27 39.91 0.11
N LEU A 25 17.92 38.76 0.39
CA LEU A 25 18.86 38.06 -0.52
C LEU A 25 19.47 36.78 0.11
N ARG A 26 19.30 35.63 -0.58
CA ARG A 26 20.07 34.35 -0.55
C ARG A 26 20.37 33.64 0.80
N PRO A 27 19.97 32.36 0.91
CA PRO A 27 20.73 31.31 1.58
C PRO A 27 21.53 30.45 0.58
N CYS A 28 22.75 30.04 0.96
CA CYS A 28 23.56 29.08 0.21
C CYS A 28 23.74 27.78 1.00
N HIS A 29 23.55 26.64 0.32
CA HIS A 29 24.03 25.29 0.68
C HIS A 29 23.70 24.73 2.08
N GLU A 30 22.59 23.99 2.14
CA GLU A 30 22.58 22.68 2.80
C GLU A 30 22.68 21.58 1.73
N PHE A 31 23.47 20.54 1.99
CA PHE A 31 23.63 19.40 1.09
C PHE A 31 23.57 18.10 1.90
N THR A 32 22.37 17.52 2.00
CA THR A 32 22.14 16.17 2.52
C THR A 32 21.08 15.48 1.67
N VAL A 33 21.49 14.55 0.81
CA VAL A 33 20.57 13.56 0.22
C VAL A 33 21.25 12.19 0.22
N THR A 34 20.55 11.23 0.81
CA THR A 34 20.83 9.80 0.69
C THR A 34 19.92 9.17 -0.37
N SER A 35 20.44 8.14 -1.04
CA SER A 35 19.68 7.01 -1.60
C SER A 35 19.01 7.13 -2.99
N SER A 36 19.59 6.36 -3.93
CA SER A 36 18.92 5.40 -4.83
C SER A 36 18.11 5.81 -6.08
N ILE A 37 18.69 5.44 -7.24
CA ILE A 37 18.11 4.60 -8.31
C ILE A 37 16.72 5.00 -8.88
N SER A 38 16.70 5.48 -10.13
CA SER A 38 16.01 4.74 -11.22
C SER A 38 16.43 5.23 -12.63
N SER A 39 16.86 4.28 -13.46
CA SER A 39 16.56 4.09 -14.88
C SER A 39 16.16 5.29 -15.76
N GLN A 40 17.01 5.62 -16.75
CA GLN A 40 16.59 5.57 -18.16
C GLN A 40 17.79 5.49 -19.12
N SER A 41 17.60 4.75 -20.21
CA SER A 41 18.59 4.36 -21.20
C SER A 41 18.67 5.32 -22.39
N LEU A 42 19.84 5.44 -23.02
CA LEU A 42 19.96 5.48 -24.48
C LEU A 42 21.32 4.91 -24.91
N CYS A 43 21.31 4.09 -25.96
CA CYS A 43 22.47 3.31 -26.42
C CYS A 43 23.18 3.98 -27.60
N THR A 44 24.48 3.68 -27.76
CA THR A 44 25.09 3.40 -29.07
C THR A 44 26.43 2.66 -28.88
N GLU A 45 26.44 1.38 -29.29
CA GLU A 45 27.45 0.67 -30.11
C GLU A 45 28.92 0.59 -29.61
N ILE A 46 29.75 -0.45 -29.86
CA ILE A 46 29.82 -1.45 -30.95
C ILE A 46 30.35 -2.81 -30.40
N SER A 47 29.78 -3.97 -30.81
CA SER A 47 30.30 -5.39 -30.76
C SER A 47 30.95 -5.96 -29.47
N GLY A 48 30.81 -7.23 -29.06
CA GLY A 48 30.03 -8.38 -29.55
C GLY A 48 30.57 -9.71 -28.94
N VAL A 49 29.69 -10.54 -28.35
CA VAL A 49 29.52 -12.01 -28.58
C VAL A 49 30.80 -12.89 -28.54
N GLN A 50 30.98 -13.99 -27.77
CA GLN A 50 30.15 -14.94 -26.99
C GLN A 50 31.14 -15.83 -26.14
N VAL A 51 30.86 -16.38 -24.94
CA VAL A 51 30.43 -17.78 -24.58
C VAL A 51 30.79 -17.92 -23.07
N LEU A 52 29.92 -18.20 -22.08
CA LEU A 52 29.16 -19.42 -21.67
C LEU A 52 29.92 -20.46 -20.77
N ALA A 53 29.43 -20.58 -19.53
CA ALA A 53 29.39 -21.73 -18.59
C ALA A 53 30.63 -22.44 -17.99
N CYS A 54 30.57 -22.50 -16.65
CA CYS A 54 30.97 -23.53 -15.66
C CYS A 54 31.39 -24.95 -16.12
N ILE A 55 32.30 -25.61 -15.37
CA ILE A 55 32.08 -26.84 -14.54
C ILE A 55 33.39 -27.41 -13.92
N ASN A 56 33.29 -27.83 -12.65
CA ASN A 56 34.05 -28.82 -11.83
C ASN A 56 35.54 -29.22 -12.07
N SER A 57 36.28 -29.13 -10.96
CA SER A 57 37.12 -30.20 -10.32
C SER A 57 38.46 -30.68 -10.91
N SER A 58 39.33 -31.04 -9.95
CA SER A 58 40.50 -31.96 -10.00
C SER A 58 41.89 -31.39 -10.31
N VAL A 59 42.74 -31.53 -9.29
CA VAL A 59 44.22 -31.65 -9.27
C VAL A 59 44.59 -33.10 -9.73
N PRO A 60 45.83 -33.53 -10.12
CA PRO A 60 47.18 -32.90 -10.05
C PRO A 60 48.03 -32.86 -11.36
N CYS A 61 49.18 -32.14 -11.29
CA CYS A 61 50.56 -32.33 -11.84
C CYS A 61 50.80 -33.01 -13.24
N VAL A 62 51.93 -32.84 -13.97
CA VAL A 62 53.35 -32.59 -13.61
C VAL A 62 54.16 -32.03 -14.85
N MET A 63 55.37 -31.47 -14.60
CA MET A 63 56.59 -31.35 -15.45
C MET A 63 56.90 -30.11 -16.34
N HIS A 64 58.09 -29.53 -16.06
CA HIS A 64 59.13 -28.94 -16.95
C HIS A 64 58.83 -27.70 -17.86
N GLU A 65 59.77 -26.78 -18.16
CA GLU A 65 61.07 -26.34 -17.57
C GLU A 65 61.58 -25.07 -18.35
N LEU A 66 62.68 -24.45 -17.88
CA LEU A 66 63.60 -23.49 -18.56
C LEU A 66 63.21 -21.98 -18.49
N VAL A 67 63.94 -21.09 -17.77
CA VAL A 67 65.34 -20.55 -17.95
C VAL A 67 65.35 -19.37 -18.96
N GLN A 68 65.86 -18.14 -18.69
CA GLN A 68 66.66 -17.54 -17.59
C GLN A 68 66.48 -15.97 -17.51
N PRO A 69 67.15 -15.22 -16.58
CA PRO A 69 66.77 -13.86 -16.14
C PRO A 69 67.82 -12.73 -16.37
N HIS A 70 67.59 -11.52 -15.84
CA HIS A 70 68.56 -10.48 -15.42
C HIS A 70 67.82 -9.32 -14.68
N PRO A 71 68.47 -8.44 -13.87
CA PRO A 71 69.36 -8.74 -12.74
C PRO A 71 69.08 -7.92 -11.44
N GLN A 72 69.53 -8.47 -10.30
CA GLN A 72 70.08 -7.77 -9.11
C GLN A 72 69.36 -6.53 -8.52
N GLU A 73 68.61 -6.75 -7.44
CA GLU A 73 68.63 -5.83 -6.30
C GLU A 73 69.75 -6.26 -5.34
N GLU A 74 70.57 -5.33 -4.85
CA GLU A 74 71.54 -5.63 -3.78
C GLU A 74 70.85 -5.62 -2.41
N ASP A 75 70.89 -6.77 -1.72
CA ASP A 75 70.25 -6.92 -0.41
C ASP A 75 70.89 -6.02 0.66
N ASN A 76 70.08 -5.14 1.23
CA ASN A 76 70.48 -4.21 2.28
C ASN A 76 70.99 -4.97 3.53
N PRO A 77 72.27 -4.78 3.95
CA PRO A 77 72.88 -5.55 5.03
C PRO A 77 72.30 -5.28 6.43
N PHE A 78 71.35 -4.34 6.56
CA PHE A 78 70.65 -4.04 7.82
C PHE A 78 69.21 -4.54 7.86
N LYS A 79 68.72 -5.28 6.86
CA LYS A 79 67.47 -6.04 6.98
C LYS A 79 67.75 -7.40 7.62
N LEU A 80 67.06 -7.73 8.71
CA LEU A 80 67.05 -9.10 9.23
C LEU A 80 66.47 -10.03 8.16
N PRO A 81 67.17 -11.13 7.78
CA PRO A 81 66.61 -12.12 6.89
C PRO A 81 65.34 -12.76 7.50
N PRO A 82 64.35 -13.19 6.68
CA PRO A 82 63.19 -13.93 7.17
C PRO A 82 63.60 -15.17 7.96
N ASP A 83 62.82 -15.54 8.99
CA ASP A 83 63.19 -16.61 9.93
C ASP A 83 63.55 -17.94 9.25
N ASP A 84 62.86 -18.32 8.17
CA ASP A 84 63.16 -19.52 7.38
C ASP A 84 64.58 -19.49 6.77
N GLN A 85 65.06 -18.32 6.35
CA GLN A 85 66.43 -18.13 5.89
C GLN A 85 67.42 -18.19 7.06
N ILE A 86 67.06 -17.68 8.24
CA ILE A 86 67.89 -17.79 9.45
C ILE A 86 68.07 -19.27 9.85
N PHE A 87 67.00 -20.08 9.79
CA PHE A 87 67.09 -21.52 10.00
C PHE A 87 67.95 -22.21 8.93
N ALA A 88 67.76 -21.89 7.64
CA ALA A 88 68.57 -22.44 6.55
C ALA A 88 70.06 -22.07 6.65
N ILE A 89 70.39 -20.83 7.06
CA ILE A 89 71.77 -20.37 7.30
C ILE A 89 72.38 -21.14 8.47
N ARG A 90 71.64 -21.32 9.58
CA ARG A 90 72.09 -22.10 10.74
C ARG A 90 72.27 -23.59 10.42
N GLU A 91 71.42 -24.16 9.57
CA GLU A 91 71.52 -25.54 9.10
C GLU A 91 72.75 -25.73 8.19
N LYS A 92 72.96 -24.82 7.23
CA LYS A 92 74.17 -24.78 6.39
C LYS A 92 75.44 -24.58 7.22
N GLU A 93 75.44 -23.71 8.23
CA GLU A 93 76.59 -23.52 9.10
C GLU A 93 76.86 -24.77 9.96
N ARG A 94 75.80 -25.43 10.45
CA ARG A 94 75.89 -26.72 11.17
C ARG A 94 76.51 -27.80 10.29
N GLN A 95 76.09 -27.89 9.02
CA GLN A 95 76.67 -28.79 8.00
C GLN A 95 78.13 -28.45 7.72
N ARG A 96 78.48 -27.18 7.46
CA ARG A 96 79.87 -26.76 7.20
C ARG A 96 80.78 -27.09 8.39
N ARG A 97 80.32 -26.87 9.63
CA ARG A 97 81.04 -27.27 10.86
C ARG A 97 81.09 -28.79 11.06
N ALA A 98 80.20 -29.58 10.45
CA ALA A 98 80.29 -31.04 10.44
C ALA A 98 81.34 -31.53 9.41
N GLU A 99 81.33 -30.98 8.20
CA GLU A 99 82.34 -31.24 7.17
C GLU A 99 83.75 -30.81 7.61
N GLU A 100 83.91 -29.64 8.24
CA GLU A 100 85.18 -29.21 8.84
C GLU A 100 85.66 -30.22 9.90
N ARG A 101 84.74 -30.83 10.65
CA ARG A 101 85.09 -31.89 11.63
C ARG A 101 85.48 -33.20 10.96
N GLU A 102 84.86 -33.61 9.85
CA GLU A 102 85.32 -34.76 9.06
C GLU A 102 86.68 -34.51 8.39
N LYS A 103 86.90 -33.33 7.81
CA LYS A 103 88.21 -32.92 7.25
C LYS A 103 89.30 -32.92 8.32
N VAL A 104 89.02 -32.42 9.53
CA VAL A 104 89.94 -32.46 10.68
C VAL A 104 90.10 -33.87 11.28
N LYS A 105 89.14 -34.79 11.11
CA LYS A 105 89.36 -36.22 11.45
C LYS A 105 90.40 -36.85 10.52
N GLN A 106 90.30 -36.59 9.21
CA GLN A 106 91.17 -37.17 8.17
C GLN A 106 92.60 -36.60 8.15
N GLN A 107 92.86 -35.42 8.72
CA GLN A 107 94.21 -34.87 8.88
C GLN A 107 95.07 -35.68 9.88
N HIS A 108 96.39 -35.63 9.74
CA HIS A 108 97.30 -36.27 10.69
C HIS A 108 97.44 -35.46 11.99
N VAL A 109 97.85 -36.10 13.09
CA VAL A 109 97.81 -35.49 14.44
C VAL A 109 98.66 -34.21 14.54
N TRP A 110 99.78 -34.13 13.81
CA TRP A 110 100.65 -32.95 13.77
C TRP A 110 100.10 -31.77 12.93
N GLU A 111 99.11 -32.02 12.05
CA GLU A 111 98.43 -30.99 11.26
C GLU A 111 97.25 -30.36 12.02
N LYS A 112 96.78 -30.99 13.11
CA LYS A 112 95.62 -30.54 13.88
C LYS A 112 95.98 -29.37 14.78
N VAL A 113 95.77 -28.16 14.26
CA VAL A 113 95.98 -26.89 14.99
C VAL A 113 95.09 -26.83 16.24
N THR A 114 95.72 -26.81 17.41
CA THR A 114 95.06 -26.75 18.73
C THR A 114 94.34 -25.41 18.95
N SER A 115 93.31 -25.42 19.81
CA SER A 115 92.37 -24.28 19.98
C SER A 115 93.08 -22.95 20.30
N ALA A 116 94.14 -23.00 21.12
CA ALA A 116 94.93 -21.83 21.49
C ALA A 116 95.56 -21.08 20.30
N SER A 117 95.91 -21.78 19.22
CA SER A 117 96.53 -21.18 18.03
C SER A 117 95.50 -20.53 17.07
N ARG A 118 94.21 -20.91 17.17
CA ARG A 118 93.14 -20.28 16.37
C ARG A 118 92.74 -18.89 16.87
N ILE A 119 92.79 -18.66 18.18
CA ILE A 119 92.34 -17.41 18.81
C ILE A 119 93.31 -16.24 18.55
N SER A 120 94.61 -16.51 18.38
CA SER A 120 95.63 -15.46 18.18
C SER A 120 95.67 -14.81 16.80
N ARG A 121 94.85 -15.23 15.83
CA ARG A 121 94.82 -14.63 14.47
C ARG A 121 93.69 -13.62 14.22
N THR A 122 92.73 -13.48 15.13
CA THR A 122 91.55 -12.62 14.95
C THR A 122 91.52 -11.44 15.93
N ARG A 123 92.59 -10.64 15.96
CA ARG A 123 92.59 -9.22 16.39
C ARG A 123 93.98 -8.59 16.23
N ARG A 124 94.28 -8.10 15.03
CA ARG A 124 95.06 -6.87 14.80
C ARG A 124 94.48 -6.20 13.56
N VAL A 125 93.75 -5.11 13.77
CA VAL A 125 93.49 -4.11 12.73
C VAL A 125 94.69 -3.18 12.72
N ASP A 126 94.94 -2.62 11.55
CA ASP A 126 96.02 -1.71 11.20
C ASP A 126 96.13 -0.50 12.13
N ASP A 127 97.34 -0.20 12.57
CA ASP A 127 97.82 1.14 12.97
C ASP A 127 99.34 1.08 13.05
N GLY A 128 100.02 1.77 12.13
CA GLY A 128 101.46 1.66 11.94
C GLY A 128 102.28 2.57 12.85
N ILE A 129 102.94 1.99 13.85
CA ILE A 129 104.13 2.56 14.49
C ILE A 129 105.20 1.45 14.60
N ASP A 130 106.42 1.78 14.19
CA ASP A 130 107.59 0.91 14.28
C ASP A 130 108.06 0.79 15.74
N ASP A 131 108.11 -0.44 16.24
CA ASP A 131 108.84 -0.82 17.44
C ASP A 131 109.33 -2.28 17.26
N THR A 132 110.22 -2.45 16.29
CA THR A 132 111.11 -3.60 16.29
C THR A 132 111.98 -3.58 17.57
N GLN A 133 112.17 -4.76 18.21
CA GLN A 133 112.99 -5.01 19.43
C GLN A 133 112.33 -5.03 20.84
N VAL A 134 111.13 -5.58 21.03
CA VAL A 134 110.71 -6.06 22.40
C VAL A 134 110.20 -7.52 22.43
N ALA A 135 109.67 -8.07 21.34
CA ALA A 135 109.05 -9.40 21.34
C ALA A 135 110.03 -10.61 21.30
N ALA A 136 111.35 -10.39 21.20
CA ALA A 136 112.32 -11.47 20.96
C ALA A 136 113.04 -12.01 22.22
N GLU A 137 112.98 -11.30 23.37
CA GLU A 137 113.79 -11.65 24.55
C GLU A 137 113.08 -12.52 25.60
N ALA A 138 111.74 -12.51 25.64
CA ALA A 138 110.96 -13.24 26.64
C ALA A 138 110.92 -14.78 26.42
N ALA A 139 111.31 -15.27 25.24
CA ALA A 139 111.16 -16.68 24.85
C ALA A 139 112.46 -17.52 24.94
N ARG A 140 113.62 -16.93 25.27
CA ARG A 140 114.93 -17.61 25.22
C ARG A 140 115.55 -18.01 26.57
N LYS A 141 114.79 -17.94 27.67
CA LYS A 141 115.32 -18.21 29.04
C LYS A 141 114.71 -19.42 29.76
N ALA A 142 114.18 -20.40 29.02
CA ALA A 142 113.60 -21.62 29.60
C ALA A 142 113.78 -22.89 28.73
N ARG A 143 115.03 -23.29 28.42
CA ARG A 143 115.52 -24.70 28.26
C ARG A 143 116.91 -24.80 27.60
N SER A 144 117.95 -24.89 28.44
CA SER A 144 119.22 -25.61 28.22
C SER A 144 120.09 -25.31 29.47
N ASP A 145 120.20 -26.18 30.49
CA ASP A 145 121.17 -27.29 30.64
C ASP A 145 122.61 -26.76 30.97
N PRO A 146 123.50 -27.44 31.76
CA PRO A 146 123.40 -28.80 32.29
C PRO A 146 123.79 -29.05 33.78
N ARG A 147 123.37 -30.23 34.26
CA ARG A 147 124.06 -31.22 35.13
C ARG A 147 125.42 -30.86 35.80
N THR A 148 125.45 -30.94 37.14
CA THR A 148 126.55 -31.45 38.02
C THR A 148 125.89 -31.90 39.34
N GLU A 149 125.58 -33.17 39.56
CA GLU A 149 126.43 -34.26 40.11
C GLU A 149 126.85 -34.13 41.59
N GLY A 150 126.42 -35.12 42.40
CA GLY A 150 127.20 -35.68 43.52
C GLY A 150 127.11 -35.02 44.90
N LEU A 151 126.39 -35.66 45.84
CA LEU A 151 126.99 -36.65 46.78
C LEU A 151 126.03 -37.01 47.94
N PRO A 152 125.92 -38.29 48.35
CA PRO A 152 125.34 -38.68 49.63
C PRO A 152 126.40 -38.63 50.73
N ILE A 153 126.18 -37.87 51.80
CA ILE A 153 127.06 -37.87 52.98
C ILE A 153 126.44 -38.72 54.08
N GLY A 154 126.63 -40.02 53.94
CA GLY A 154 126.79 -40.90 55.09
C GLY A 154 128.23 -41.37 55.14
N ARG A 155 129.04 -40.81 56.05
CA ARG A 155 130.13 -41.50 56.78
C ARG A 155 130.89 -40.57 57.73
N ASP A 156 131.20 -41.17 58.88
CA ASP A 156 132.41 -41.05 59.69
C ASP A 156 132.88 -39.69 60.24
N ALA A 157 133.04 -39.67 61.56
CA ALA A 157 133.67 -38.59 62.28
C ALA A 157 135.16 -38.43 61.91
N ARG A 158 135.49 -37.34 61.24
CA ARG A 158 136.81 -36.70 61.37
C ARG A 158 136.66 -35.38 62.11
N ARG A 159 137.10 -35.40 63.38
CA ARG A 159 137.23 -34.20 64.22
C ARG A 159 138.38 -33.35 63.72
N GLU A 160 138.06 -32.23 63.07
CA GLU A 160 138.95 -31.08 63.03
C GLU A 160 138.24 -29.92 63.74
N LYS A 161 138.98 -29.21 64.60
CA LYS A 161 138.40 -28.23 65.54
C LYS A 161 138.11 -26.93 64.79
N GLU A 162 136.85 -26.70 64.41
CA GLU A 162 136.44 -25.36 63.92
C GLU A 162 136.74 -24.30 64.98
N ASN A 163 137.29 -23.17 64.52
CA ASN A 163 137.63 -22.06 65.39
C ASN A 163 136.36 -21.30 65.79
N ILE A 164 136.27 -20.83 67.06
CA ILE A 164 135.02 -20.25 67.61
C ILE A 164 134.54 -19.04 66.78
N ALA A 165 135.46 -18.31 66.16
CA ALA A 165 135.17 -17.18 65.27
C ALA A 165 134.33 -17.57 64.04
N ASP A 166 134.60 -18.72 63.40
CA ASP A 166 133.94 -19.13 62.16
C ASP A 166 132.52 -19.64 62.43
N PHE A 167 132.31 -20.31 63.57
CA PHE A 167 130.97 -20.67 64.03
C PHE A 167 130.12 -19.42 64.33
N VAL A 168 130.73 -18.39 64.93
CA VAL A 168 130.08 -17.09 65.15
C VAL A 168 129.80 -16.36 63.82
N ALA A 169 130.69 -16.45 62.83
CA ALA A 169 130.47 -15.90 61.49
C ALA A 169 129.31 -16.60 60.76
N LYS A 170 129.33 -17.94 60.66
CA LYS A 170 128.24 -18.74 60.08
C LYS A 170 126.89 -18.48 60.76
N LYS A 171 126.88 -18.32 62.10
CA LYS A 171 125.66 -17.91 62.82
C LYS A 171 125.22 -16.50 62.45
N ARG A 172 126.11 -15.52 62.34
CA ARG A 172 125.77 -14.15 61.92
C ARG A 172 125.22 -14.13 60.49
N GLU A 173 125.81 -14.86 59.56
CA GLU A 173 125.31 -15.00 58.18
C GLU A 173 123.92 -15.67 58.16
N MET A 174 123.74 -16.75 58.93
CA MET A 174 122.43 -17.40 59.10
C MET A 174 121.38 -16.43 59.67
N PHE A 175 121.73 -15.61 60.67
CA PHE A 175 120.85 -14.57 61.22
C PHE A 175 120.56 -13.44 60.22
N LEU A 176 121.52 -13.02 59.39
CA LEU A 176 121.30 -12.04 58.34
C LEU A 176 120.38 -12.56 57.23
N VAL A 177 120.57 -13.82 56.79
CA VAL A 177 119.67 -14.47 55.85
C VAL A 177 118.28 -14.62 56.44
N GLN A 178 118.16 -15.09 57.68
CA GLN A 178 116.90 -15.19 58.41
C GLN A 178 116.19 -13.83 58.51
N MET A 179 116.89 -12.78 58.93
CA MET A 179 116.37 -11.41 58.98
C MET A 179 115.92 -10.93 57.60
N SER A 180 116.67 -11.22 56.53
CA SER A 180 116.27 -10.87 55.16
C SER A 180 115.03 -11.64 54.67
N LEU A 181 114.87 -12.90 55.09
CA LEU A 181 113.68 -13.70 54.80
C LEU A 181 112.48 -13.20 55.59
N ASP A 182 112.66 -12.81 56.84
CA ASP A 182 111.56 -12.31 57.68
C ASP A 182 111.14 -10.90 57.28
N VAL A 183 112.07 -10.04 56.83
CA VAL A 183 111.74 -8.76 56.17
C VAL A 183 110.98 -9.01 54.85
N LYS A 184 111.40 -9.97 54.02
CA LYS A 184 110.69 -10.32 52.78
C LYS A 184 109.30 -10.90 53.06
N LYS A 185 109.14 -11.79 54.05
CA LYS A 185 107.85 -12.33 54.47
C LYS A 185 106.94 -11.21 54.99
N ALA A 186 107.46 -10.28 55.80
CA ALA A 186 106.70 -9.15 56.30
C ALA A 186 106.24 -8.22 55.16
N GLU A 187 107.08 -7.94 54.16
CA GLU A 187 106.69 -7.14 53.00
C GLU A 187 105.69 -7.89 52.09
N ILE A 188 105.84 -9.22 51.90
CA ILE A 188 104.86 -10.05 51.20
C ILE A 188 103.50 -9.99 51.90
N LEU A 189 103.44 -10.22 53.23
CA LEU A 189 102.20 -10.14 54.00
C LEU A 189 101.54 -8.74 53.93
N LYS A 190 102.34 -7.68 53.86
CA LYS A 190 101.89 -6.30 53.69
C LYS A 190 101.38 -6.02 52.27
N LEU A 191 101.96 -6.63 51.24
CA LEU A 191 101.44 -6.59 49.87
C LEU A 191 100.16 -7.41 49.73
N ASP A 192 100.09 -8.59 50.35
CA ASP A 192 98.89 -9.44 50.40
C ASP A 192 97.73 -8.75 51.12
N ALA A 193 98.00 -8.05 52.24
CA ALA A 193 97.01 -7.22 52.92
C ALA A 193 96.48 -6.11 51.99
N ARG A 194 97.37 -5.34 51.36
CA ARG A 194 97.01 -4.31 50.37
C ARG A 194 96.29 -4.87 49.14
N ALA A 195 96.56 -6.12 48.76
CA ALA A 195 95.87 -6.81 47.67
C ALA A 195 94.44 -7.19 48.08
N LYS A 196 94.26 -7.75 49.30
CA LYS A 196 92.94 -8.06 49.87
C LYS A 196 92.09 -6.81 50.07
N ASP A 197 92.65 -5.73 50.61
CA ASP A 197 91.94 -4.45 50.75
C ASP A 197 91.40 -3.94 49.39
N LYS A 198 92.20 -4.07 48.34
CA LYS A 198 91.80 -3.73 46.96
C LYS A 198 90.78 -4.71 46.39
N GLU A 199 90.93 -6.01 46.62
CA GLU A 199 89.98 -7.04 46.17
C GLU A 199 88.61 -6.84 46.85
N GLU A 200 88.59 -6.56 48.15
CA GLU A 200 87.37 -6.21 48.88
C GLU A 200 86.75 -4.91 48.36
N ALA A 201 87.54 -3.88 48.08
CA ALA A 201 87.05 -2.63 47.50
C ALA A 201 86.44 -2.85 46.10
N LEU A 202 87.09 -3.65 45.26
CA LEU A 202 86.59 -4.05 43.94
C LEU A 202 85.31 -4.90 44.06
N ASN A 203 85.24 -5.84 45.00
CA ASN A 203 84.06 -6.68 45.23
C ASN A 203 82.88 -5.84 45.76
N LYS A 204 83.13 -4.88 46.67
CA LYS A 204 82.13 -3.90 47.13
C LYS A 204 81.62 -3.05 45.96
N SER A 205 82.52 -2.57 45.09
CA SER A 205 82.14 -1.83 43.87
C SER A 205 81.31 -2.68 42.90
N LYS A 206 81.73 -3.93 42.66
CA LYS A 206 80.98 -4.89 41.84
C LYS A 206 79.58 -5.13 42.39
N GLN A 207 79.45 -5.40 43.69
CA GLN A 207 78.14 -5.61 44.33
C GLN A 207 77.23 -4.37 44.27
N MET A 208 77.79 -3.16 44.22
CA MET A 208 77.01 -1.94 43.98
C MET A 208 76.51 -1.88 42.53
N LEU A 209 77.37 -2.20 41.56
CA LEU A 209 76.98 -2.30 40.14
C LEU A 209 75.92 -3.39 39.91
N ASP A 210 76.09 -4.58 40.50
CA ASP A 210 75.13 -5.69 40.40
C ASP A 210 73.75 -5.26 40.95
N LYS A 211 73.71 -4.55 42.10
CA LYS A 211 72.47 -3.99 42.67
C LYS A 211 71.86 -2.87 41.82
N ASP A 212 72.69 -2.06 41.16
CA ASP A 212 72.20 -1.03 40.25
C ASP A 212 71.63 -1.64 38.96
N VAL A 213 72.19 -2.74 38.45
CA VAL A 213 71.57 -3.55 37.38
C VAL A 213 70.22 -4.11 37.82
N GLU A 214 70.11 -4.72 39.00
CA GLU A 214 68.82 -5.20 39.55
C GLU A 214 67.79 -4.06 39.68
N ARG A 215 68.23 -2.85 40.05
CA ARG A 215 67.38 -1.65 40.10
C ARG A 215 66.95 -1.17 38.71
N PHE A 216 67.83 -1.26 37.71
CA PHE A 216 67.46 -0.93 36.33
C PHE A 216 66.50 -1.96 35.73
N ASP A 217 66.72 -3.26 35.94
CA ASP A 217 65.82 -4.31 35.46
C ASP A 217 64.43 -4.22 36.11
N THR A 218 64.37 -3.97 37.42
CA THR A 218 63.09 -3.71 38.11
C THR A 218 62.46 -2.38 37.68
N PHE A 219 63.23 -1.34 37.39
CA PHE A 219 62.71 -0.10 36.82
C PHE A 219 62.10 -0.32 35.44
N LEU A 220 62.81 -0.99 34.52
CA LEU A 220 62.32 -1.33 33.18
C LEU A 220 61.05 -2.19 33.27
N SER A 221 61.08 -3.28 34.05
CA SER A 221 59.92 -4.15 34.28
C SER A 221 58.70 -3.38 34.82
N THR A 222 58.90 -2.46 35.78
CA THR A 222 57.79 -1.62 36.28
C THR A 222 57.35 -0.54 35.28
N ASN A 223 58.23 -0.07 34.38
CA ASN A 223 57.89 0.87 33.32
C ASN A 223 57.06 0.19 32.24
N ASP A 224 57.52 -0.95 31.72
CA ASP A 224 56.81 -1.77 30.73
C ASP A 224 55.45 -2.22 31.28
N SER A 225 55.39 -2.67 32.54
CA SER A 225 54.15 -3.02 33.22
C SER A 225 53.18 -1.83 33.31
N LYS A 226 53.68 -0.61 33.62
CA LYS A 226 52.86 0.61 33.62
C LYS A 226 52.42 1.03 32.21
N ALA A 227 53.28 0.87 31.20
CA ALA A 227 52.96 1.17 29.81
C ALA A 227 51.87 0.22 29.27
N HIS A 228 52.01 -1.08 29.53
CA HIS A 228 50.98 -2.07 29.21
C HIS A 228 49.68 -1.85 29.99
N ALA A 229 49.74 -1.48 31.27
CA ALA A 229 48.55 -1.12 32.04
C ALA A 229 47.85 0.12 31.47
N ALA A 230 48.61 1.16 31.09
CA ALA A 230 48.08 2.36 30.46
C ALA A 230 47.43 2.05 29.09
N MET A 231 48.09 1.23 28.25
CA MET A 231 47.55 0.76 26.98
C MET A 231 46.27 -0.04 27.17
N LYS A 232 46.23 -1.00 28.09
CA LYS A 232 45.03 -1.79 28.41
C LYS A 232 43.88 -0.92 28.90
N ASN A 233 44.15 0.07 29.75
CA ASN A 233 43.14 1.03 30.20
C ASN A 233 42.62 1.90 29.04
N ALA A 234 43.48 2.29 28.09
CA ALA A 234 43.07 3.00 26.88
C ALA A 234 42.15 2.12 25.99
N ASP A 235 42.51 0.85 25.77
CA ASP A 235 41.71 -0.10 25.00
C ASP A 235 40.36 -0.40 25.67
N GLU A 236 40.33 -0.58 26.99
CA GLU A 236 39.10 -0.78 27.76
C GLU A 236 38.18 0.44 27.69
N THR A 237 38.70 1.66 27.81
CA THR A 237 37.89 2.88 27.68
C THR A 237 37.42 3.11 26.24
N ALA A 238 38.23 2.76 25.23
CA ALA A 238 37.84 2.77 23.82
C ALA A 238 36.71 1.77 23.54
N LYS A 239 36.81 0.55 24.08
CA LYS A 239 35.75 -0.47 23.99
C LYS A 239 34.45 0.00 24.65
N GLN A 240 34.52 0.53 25.88
CA GLN A 240 33.34 1.10 26.55
C GLN A 240 32.71 2.25 25.76
N LYS A 241 33.51 3.12 25.13
CA LYS A 241 33.03 4.16 24.23
C LYS A 241 32.31 3.57 23.00
N GLN A 242 32.88 2.54 22.38
CA GLN A 242 32.28 1.87 21.23
C GLN A 242 30.95 1.18 21.60
N GLU A 243 30.87 0.51 22.74
CA GLU A 243 29.63 -0.06 23.27
C GLU A 243 28.56 1.01 23.53
N ARG A 244 28.92 2.14 24.15
CA ARG A 244 28.00 3.28 24.36
C ARG A 244 27.51 3.86 23.03
N VAL A 245 28.39 4.02 22.05
CA VAL A 245 28.00 4.46 20.68
C VAL A 245 27.07 3.45 20.01
N GLY A 246 27.30 2.14 20.19
CA GLY A 246 26.40 1.08 19.72
C GLY A 246 25.00 1.20 20.35
N ARG A 247 24.91 1.40 21.67
CA ARG A 247 23.65 1.65 22.38
C ARG A 247 22.94 2.92 21.88
N ILE A 248 23.67 4.02 21.67
CA ILE A 248 23.13 5.26 21.10
C ILE A 248 22.57 5.02 19.69
N LYS A 249 23.25 4.26 18.84
CA LYS A 249 22.74 3.89 17.50
C LYS A 249 21.45 3.07 17.59
N SER A 250 21.40 2.08 18.48
CA SER A 250 20.19 1.27 18.72
C SER A 250 19.01 2.12 19.19
N LEU A 251 19.21 2.97 20.20
CA LEU A 251 18.19 3.89 20.72
C LEU A 251 17.74 4.91 19.67
N LYS A 252 18.64 5.42 18.81
CA LYS A 252 18.28 6.29 17.68
C LYS A 252 17.43 5.56 16.63
N SER A 253 17.72 4.28 16.36
CA SER A 253 16.90 3.45 15.47
C SER A 253 15.50 3.24 16.03
N GLN A 254 15.39 2.88 17.33
CA GLN A 254 14.11 2.74 18.02
C GLN A 254 13.31 4.05 18.05
N LEU A 255 13.98 5.18 18.31
CA LEU A 255 13.36 6.50 18.29
C LEU A 255 12.83 6.86 16.89
N SER A 256 13.57 6.53 15.83
CA SER A 256 13.09 6.72 14.45
C SER A 256 11.91 5.80 14.10
N ALA A 257 11.87 4.57 14.61
CA ALA A 257 10.75 3.64 14.42
C ALA A 257 9.49 4.18 15.12
N ILE A 258 9.59 4.55 16.40
CA ILE A 258 8.50 5.14 17.18
C ILE A 258 8.03 6.46 16.57
N GLN A 259 8.93 7.29 16.03
CA GLN A 259 8.54 8.51 15.30
C GLN A 259 7.74 8.22 14.04
N SER A 260 8.08 7.16 13.29
CA SER A 260 7.33 6.68 12.13
C SER A 260 5.94 6.16 12.53
N GLU A 261 5.86 5.38 13.60
CA GLU A 261 4.60 4.89 14.18
C GLU A 261 3.70 6.06 14.66
N ILE A 262 4.28 7.05 15.33
CA ILE A 262 3.56 8.28 15.75
C ILE A 262 3.07 9.05 14.52
N ALA A 263 3.85 9.17 13.44
CA ALA A 263 3.42 9.83 12.22
C ALA A 263 2.24 9.09 11.57
N LYS A 264 2.34 7.76 11.42
CA LYS A 264 1.27 6.90 10.92
C LYS A 264 0.00 6.99 11.76
N HIS A 265 0.10 6.97 13.09
CA HIS A 265 -1.05 7.09 13.98
C HIS A 265 -1.66 8.51 13.99
N ARG A 266 -0.88 9.56 13.71
CA ARG A 266 -1.42 10.91 13.48
C ARG A 266 -2.23 10.98 12.19
N GLU A 267 -1.69 10.44 11.09
CA GLU A 267 -2.39 10.36 9.81
C GLU A 267 -3.70 9.56 9.93
N GLN A 268 -3.65 8.36 10.53
CA GLN A 268 -4.84 7.55 10.83
C GLN A 268 -5.85 8.28 11.73
N LYS A 269 -5.38 9.06 12.71
CA LYS A 269 -6.27 9.89 13.55
C LYS A 269 -6.93 10.98 12.72
N ASP A 270 -6.20 11.67 11.86
CA ASP A 270 -6.71 12.75 11.04
C ASP A 270 -7.69 12.22 9.97
N GLU A 271 -7.47 11.02 9.43
CA GLU A 271 -8.46 10.28 8.63
C GLU A 271 -9.73 9.96 9.43
N CYS A 272 -9.60 9.38 10.63
CA CYS A 272 -10.72 9.11 11.53
C CYS A 272 -11.49 10.39 11.93
N LEU A 273 -10.80 11.53 12.07
CA LEU A 273 -11.45 12.83 12.30
C LEU A 273 -12.22 13.30 11.06
N ARG A 274 -11.67 13.19 9.85
CA ARG A 274 -12.40 13.49 8.61
C ARG A 274 -13.64 12.61 8.45
N PHE A 275 -13.53 11.31 8.76
CA PHE A 275 -14.68 10.40 8.75
C PHE A 275 -15.70 10.76 9.83
N LYS A 276 -15.26 11.14 11.04
CA LYS A 276 -16.16 11.64 12.10
C LYS A 276 -16.88 12.91 11.66
N ASP A 277 -16.20 13.89 11.09
CA ASP A 277 -16.79 15.15 10.63
C ASP A 277 -17.79 14.89 9.49
N PHE A 278 -17.48 13.98 8.57
CA PHE A 278 -18.40 13.51 7.52
C PHE A 278 -19.66 12.85 8.09
N LEU A 279 -19.51 11.91 9.05
CA LEU A 279 -20.63 11.28 9.74
C LEU A 279 -21.45 12.29 10.56
N VAL A 280 -20.81 13.28 11.19
CA VAL A 280 -21.48 14.39 11.87
C VAL A 280 -22.27 15.22 10.88
N ASN A 281 -21.75 15.53 9.69
CA ASN A 281 -22.47 16.29 8.67
C ASN A 281 -23.70 15.53 8.15
N LEU A 282 -23.58 14.21 7.92
CA LEU A 282 -24.68 13.34 7.50
C LEU A 282 -25.72 13.08 8.60
N THR A 283 -25.34 13.17 9.88
CA THR A 283 -26.27 12.89 11.00
C THR A 283 -27.43 13.90 10.99
N PRO A 284 -28.70 13.44 10.98
CA PRO A 284 -29.87 14.31 10.97
C PRO A 284 -29.90 15.36 12.09
N GLY A 285 -30.34 16.58 11.77
CA GLY A 285 -30.40 17.71 12.71
C GLY A 285 -31.31 17.43 13.92
N GLU A 286 -32.47 16.81 13.67
CA GLU A 286 -33.44 16.43 14.70
C GLU A 286 -32.84 15.50 15.76
N TRP A 287 -32.06 14.50 15.32
CA TRP A 287 -31.42 13.57 16.23
C TRP A 287 -30.32 14.25 17.07
N LYS A 288 -29.52 15.15 16.46
CA LYS A 288 -28.55 15.98 17.20
C LYS A 288 -29.25 16.83 18.26
N GLU A 289 -30.42 17.37 17.96
CA GLU A 289 -31.21 18.19 18.87
C GLU A 289 -31.79 17.37 20.03
N GLN A 290 -32.43 16.24 19.75
CA GLN A 290 -32.91 15.29 20.77
C GLN A 290 -31.78 14.87 21.71
N LYS A 291 -30.61 14.49 21.17
CA LYS A 291 -29.45 14.11 21.98
C LYS A 291 -28.82 15.27 22.75
N ARG A 292 -28.88 16.49 22.22
CA ARG A 292 -28.50 17.71 22.96
C ARG A 292 -29.45 17.94 24.14
N GLU A 293 -30.75 17.74 23.95
CA GLU A 293 -31.75 17.94 24.99
C GLU A 293 -31.69 16.86 26.07
N GLU A 294 -31.53 15.58 25.71
CA GLU A 294 -31.21 14.50 26.66
C GLU A 294 -29.96 14.84 27.49
N LYS A 295 -28.91 15.40 26.87
CA LYS A 295 -27.71 15.82 27.60
C LYS A 295 -27.99 16.99 28.56
N LYS A 296 -28.82 17.97 28.17
CA LYS A 296 -29.28 19.03 29.09
C LYS A 296 -30.12 18.48 30.24
N GLN A 297 -31.03 17.54 29.98
CA GLN A 297 -31.86 16.89 30.99
C GLN A 297 -31.00 16.10 31.99
N ARG A 298 -30.07 15.27 31.51
CA ARG A 298 -29.11 14.54 32.39
C ARG A 298 -28.25 15.48 33.22
N LYS A 299 -27.83 16.62 32.66
CA LYS A 299 -27.12 17.69 33.37
C LYS A 299 -28.01 18.36 34.43
N HIS A 300 -29.25 18.70 34.10
CA HIS A 300 -30.21 19.29 35.03
C HIS A 300 -30.53 18.34 36.18
N GLU A 301 -30.69 17.04 35.89
CA GLU A 301 -30.89 16.00 36.89
C GLU A 301 -29.67 15.85 37.81
N ARG A 302 -28.45 15.78 37.26
CA ARG A 302 -27.21 15.75 38.07
C ARG A 302 -27.07 16.99 38.96
N ARG A 303 -27.43 18.18 38.46
CA ARG A 303 -27.47 19.42 39.24
C ARG A 303 -28.52 19.35 40.34
N ARG A 304 -29.75 18.91 40.02
CA ARG A 304 -30.85 18.74 40.97
C ARG A 304 -30.45 17.82 42.11
N ILE A 305 -29.98 16.60 41.81
CA ILE A 305 -29.51 15.63 42.81
C ILE A 305 -28.38 16.20 43.69
N ALA A 306 -27.40 16.90 43.09
CA ALA A 306 -26.29 17.49 43.84
C ALA A 306 -26.73 18.64 44.76
N VAL A 307 -27.71 19.45 44.33
CA VAL A 307 -28.31 20.52 45.13
C VAL A 307 -29.22 19.95 46.21
N ASP A 308 -30.02 18.93 45.91
CA ASP A 308 -30.88 18.24 46.88
C ASP A 308 -30.04 17.60 47.99
N ALA A 309 -28.99 16.84 47.66
CA ALA A 309 -28.07 16.28 48.66
C ALA A 309 -27.36 17.36 49.50
N ARG A 310 -26.99 18.49 48.89
CA ARG A 310 -26.43 19.65 49.63
C ARG A 310 -27.47 20.33 50.53
N MET A 311 -28.75 20.31 50.17
CA MET A 311 -29.83 20.82 51.00
C MET A 311 -30.15 19.88 52.14
N GLU A 312 -30.15 18.55 51.92
CA GLU A 312 -30.25 17.53 52.98
C GLU A 312 -29.12 17.69 54.02
N ASP A 313 -27.85 17.80 53.57
CA ASP A 313 -26.68 18.12 54.41
C ASP A 313 -26.88 19.40 55.26
N ILE A 314 -27.58 20.40 54.73
CA ILE A 314 -27.86 21.69 55.38
C ILE A 314 -29.01 21.55 56.38
N GLU A 315 -30.06 20.83 56.01
CA GLU A 315 -31.24 20.57 56.84
C GLU A 315 -30.89 19.71 58.05
N GLU A 316 -30.07 18.67 57.90
CA GLU A 316 -29.56 17.87 59.03
C GLU A 316 -28.77 18.74 60.02
N ARG A 317 -27.89 19.62 59.54
CA ARG A 317 -27.12 20.56 60.38
C ARG A 317 -28.03 21.56 61.10
N MET A 318 -29.04 22.07 60.39
CA MET A 318 -30.03 23.00 60.94
C MET A 318 -30.89 22.33 62.02
N GLN A 319 -31.32 21.09 61.79
CA GLN A 319 -32.07 20.29 62.76
C GLN A 319 -31.23 19.99 64.00
N ALA A 320 -29.97 19.57 63.83
CA ALA A 320 -29.05 19.36 64.94
C ALA A 320 -28.80 20.63 65.77
N GLU A 321 -28.70 21.81 65.15
CA GLU A 321 -28.57 23.09 65.87
C GLU A 321 -29.86 23.44 66.65
N ILE A 322 -31.04 23.17 66.06
CA ILE A 322 -32.34 23.34 66.74
C ILE A 322 -32.46 22.39 67.95
N GLU A 323 -32.14 21.11 67.79
CA GLU A 323 -32.20 20.13 68.86
C GLU A 323 -31.23 20.46 69.99
N ALA A 324 -30.01 20.92 69.68
CA ALA A 324 -29.04 21.37 70.66
C ALA A 324 -29.53 22.62 71.44
N GLU A 325 -30.12 23.61 70.76
CA GLU A 325 -30.72 24.77 71.45
C GLU A 325 -31.93 24.37 72.31
N GLU A 326 -32.75 23.41 71.89
CA GLU A 326 -33.89 22.92 72.67
C GLU A 326 -33.47 22.07 73.88
N GLN A 327 -32.44 21.24 73.75
CA GLN A 327 -31.85 20.52 74.88
C GLN A 327 -31.25 21.51 75.90
N ALA A 328 -30.49 22.50 75.43
CA ALA A 328 -29.94 23.55 76.29
C ALA A 328 -31.03 24.43 76.94
N PHE A 329 -32.18 24.61 76.28
CA PHE A 329 -33.33 25.31 76.87
C PHE A 329 -34.02 24.45 77.95
N LYS A 330 -34.26 23.16 77.69
CA LYS A 330 -34.80 22.20 78.68
C LYS A 330 -33.90 22.10 79.92
N GLU A 331 -32.58 22.05 79.74
CA GLU A 331 -31.62 22.00 80.86
C GLU A 331 -31.64 23.30 81.70
N LYS A 332 -31.85 24.46 81.07
CA LYS A 332 -32.07 25.74 81.78
C LYS A 332 -33.40 25.73 82.54
N GLU A 333 -34.47 25.25 81.91
CA GLU A 333 -35.80 25.16 82.52
C GLU A 333 -35.81 24.22 83.74
N GLU A 334 -35.09 23.10 83.70
CA GLU A 334 -34.92 22.20 84.86
C GLU A 334 -34.13 22.85 86.01
N LYS A 335 -33.16 23.72 85.71
CA LYS A 335 -32.44 24.51 86.70
C LYS A 335 -33.34 25.57 87.35
N GLU A 336 -34.21 26.23 86.57
CA GLU A 336 -35.16 27.23 87.08
C GLU A 336 -36.34 26.63 87.85
N LYS A 337 -36.85 25.46 87.45
CA LYS A 337 -37.94 24.73 88.12
C LYS A 337 -37.63 24.37 89.58
N LYS A 338 -36.36 24.35 89.99
CA LYS A 338 -35.93 24.13 91.39
C LYS A 338 -36.25 25.30 92.33
N GLY A 339 -36.84 26.40 91.86
CA GLY A 339 -37.05 27.62 92.65
C GLY A 339 -38.46 28.20 92.80
N ARG A 340 -39.53 27.70 92.14
CA ARG A 340 -40.85 28.41 92.11
C ARG A 340 -42.10 27.53 92.30
N ARG A 341 -43.07 28.05 93.07
CA ARG A 341 -44.44 27.50 93.24
C ARG A 341 -45.38 27.96 92.12
N ARG A 342 -46.32 27.08 91.72
CA ARG A 342 -47.26 27.23 90.59
C ARG A 342 -48.21 28.45 90.68
N GLN A 343 -48.38 29.19 89.59
CA GLN A 343 -49.64 29.88 89.24
C GLN A 343 -49.74 30.16 87.71
N LYS A 344 -50.98 30.24 87.21
CA LYS A 344 -51.46 30.51 85.82
C LYS A 344 -50.61 29.98 84.63
N LYS A 345 -50.99 28.80 84.11
CA LYS A 345 -50.18 28.01 83.17
C LYS A 345 -50.35 28.32 81.66
N THR A 346 -51.51 28.82 81.22
CA THR A 346 -51.86 28.82 79.77
C THR A 346 -51.18 29.92 78.95
N GLU A 347 -51.22 31.18 79.40
CA GLU A 347 -50.64 32.32 78.67
C GLU A 347 -49.10 32.25 78.61
N GLU A 348 -48.47 31.71 79.65
CA GLU A 348 -47.01 31.56 79.74
C GLU A 348 -46.48 30.48 78.78
N ASP A 349 -47.24 29.40 78.59
CA ASP A 349 -46.87 28.30 77.69
C ASP A 349 -47.04 28.71 76.20
N GLU A 350 -48.09 29.46 75.84
CA GLU A 350 -48.24 30.06 74.50
C GLU A 350 -47.10 31.04 74.16
N GLN A 351 -46.64 31.84 75.15
CA GLN A 351 -45.57 32.80 74.93
C GLN A 351 -44.21 32.11 74.74
N LYS A 352 -43.96 30.99 75.44
CA LYS A 352 -42.79 30.12 75.21
C LYS A 352 -42.81 29.46 73.83
N GLU A 353 -43.96 29.00 73.36
CA GLU A 353 -44.11 28.40 72.03
C GLU A 353 -43.76 29.42 70.93
N ARG A 354 -44.26 30.66 71.03
CA ARG A 354 -43.90 31.76 70.12
C ARG A 354 -42.41 32.12 70.19
N GLU A 355 -41.78 32.05 71.36
CA GLU A 355 -40.34 32.30 71.49
C GLU A 355 -39.50 31.16 70.89
N ALA A 356 -39.90 29.91 71.10
CA ALA A 356 -39.28 28.73 70.48
C ALA A 356 -39.40 28.78 68.94
N GLU A 357 -40.57 29.15 68.43
CA GLU A 357 -40.80 29.35 67.00
C GLU A 357 -39.94 30.50 66.44
N ALA A 358 -39.82 31.61 67.18
CA ALA A 358 -38.94 32.72 66.82
C ALA A 358 -37.45 32.32 66.81
N ARG A 359 -37.00 31.47 67.75
CA ARG A 359 -35.64 30.92 67.78
C ARG A 359 -35.38 29.99 66.59
N ARG A 360 -36.29 29.05 66.32
CA ARG A 360 -36.25 28.20 65.11
C ARG A 360 -36.18 29.04 63.83
N LYS A 361 -36.95 30.13 63.72
CA LYS A 361 -36.89 31.10 62.60
C LYS A 361 -35.56 31.89 62.54
N ARG A 362 -34.87 32.13 63.66
CA ARG A 362 -33.53 32.75 63.69
C ARG A 362 -32.44 31.78 63.23
N ILE A 363 -32.53 30.51 63.62
CA ILE A 363 -31.62 29.45 63.15
C ILE A 363 -31.77 29.25 61.65
N ALA A 364 -33.01 29.10 61.14
CA ALA A 364 -33.27 28.94 59.71
C ALA A 364 -32.70 30.08 58.83
N ARG A 365 -32.63 31.31 59.36
CA ARG A 365 -32.01 32.46 58.66
C ARG A 365 -30.47 32.43 58.58
N LYS A 366 -29.79 31.55 59.32
CA LYS A 366 -28.33 31.37 59.24
C LYS A 366 -27.91 30.54 58.02
N TYR A 367 -28.79 29.65 57.55
CA TYR A 367 -28.47 28.66 56.52
C TYR A 367 -28.83 29.18 55.11
N PRO A 368 -28.07 28.80 54.07
CA PRO A 368 -28.36 29.22 52.70
C PRO A 368 -29.72 28.71 52.21
N THR A 369 -30.38 29.50 51.36
CA THR A 369 -31.62 29.10 50.67
C THR A 369 -31.29 28.19 49.47
N ARG A 370 -32.22 27.31 49.07
CA ARG A 370 -32.08 26.43 47.89
C ARG A 370 -31.53 27.13 46.65
N ASP A 371 -32.03 28.32 46.32
CA ASP A 371 -31.57 29.10 45.17
C ASP A 371 -30.10 29.57 45.30
N GLN A 372 -29.62 29.80 46.53
CA GLN A 372 -28.23 30.19 46.78
C GLN A 372 -27.28 28.99 46.59
N VAL A 373 -27.70 27.80 47.06
CA VAL A 373 -26.98 26.53 46.84
C VAL A 373 -26.97 26.15 45.36
N ASP A 374 -28.08 26.37 44.65
CA ASP A 374 -28.18 26.14 43.21
C ASP A 374 -27.29 27.10 42.39
N MET A 375 -27.10 28.34 42.87
CA MET A 375 -26.16 29.31 42.27
C MET A 375 -24.69 29.02 42.63
N GLU A 376 -24.40 28.36 43.76
CA GLU A 376 -23.05 27.90 44.14
C GLU A 376 -22.62 26.67 43.30
N TYR A 377 -23.55 25.96 42.65
CA TYR A 377 -23.26 24.78 41.85
C TYR A 377 -22.35 25.08 40.65
N VAL A 378 -21.06 24.77 40.79
CA VAL A 378 -20.10 24.78 39.69
C VAL A 378 -20.25 23.50 38.86
N GLU A 379 -20.73 23.66 37.63
CA GLU A 379 -20.87 22.56 36.69
C GLU A 379 -19.50 22.07 36.18
N TYR A 380 -19.13 20.85 36.55
CA TYR A 380 -18.01 20.15 35.93
C TYR A 380 -18.47 19.46 34.66
N SER A 381 -17.93 19.91 33.52
CA SER A 381 -18.17 19.31 32.20
C SER A 381 -17.63 17.87 32.16
N SER A 382 -18.47 16.91 32.55
CA SER A 382 -18.23 15.49 32.32
C SER A 382 -17.98 15.27 30.83
N GLY A 383 -16.77 14.82 30.49
CA GLY A 383 -16.28 14.59 29.13
C GLY A 383 -16.97 13.42 28.40
N GLU A 384 -18.21 13.09 28.76
CA GLU A 384 -19.08 12.21 27.99
C GLU A 384 -19.32 12.80 26.61
N GLU A 385 -18.53 12.31 25.67
CA GLU A 385 -18.77 12.43 24.25
C GLU A 385 -20.11 11.75 23.92
N MET A 386 -20.94 12.42 23.13
CA MET A 386 -22.25 11.86 22.78
C MET A 386 -22.04 10.67 21.85
N PRO A 387 -22.78 9.55 22.00
CA PRO A 387 -22.73 8.46 21.03
C PRO A 387 -22.92 8.96 19.60
N LEU A 388 -22.35 8.26 18.63
CA LEU A 388 -22.58 8.55 17.21
C LEU A 388 -23.95 8.00 16.78
N TYR A 389 -24.55 8.64 15.77
CA TYR A 389 -25.80 8.19 15.16
C TYR A 389 -25.60 6.86 14.41
N PHE A 390 -24.57 6.82 13.57
CA PHE A 390 -24.14 5.64 12.85
C PHE A 390 -23.33 4.73 13.78
N GLN A 391 -23.86 3.54 14.06
CA GLN A 391 -23.20 2.52 14.89
C GLN A 391 -22.70 1.34 14.04
N GLU A 392 -23.39 1.05 12.93
CA GLU A 392 -23.01 -0.01 11.99
C GLU A 392 -22.72 0.58 10.60
N PRO A 393 -21.65 0.15 9.90
CA PRO A 393 -21.34 0.65 8.56
C PRO A 393 -22.46 0.45 7.53
N LYS A 394 -23.30 -0.58 7.71
CA LYS A 394 -24.44 -0.87 6.84
C LYS A 394 -25.45 0.27 6.80
N GLN A 395 -25.75 0.88 7.95
CA GLN A 395 -26.72 1.97 8.06
C GLN A 395 -26.43 3.14 7.11
N LEU A 396 -25.14 3.42 6.87
CA LEU A 396 -24.74 4.45 5.93
C LEU A 396 -24.88 4.00 4.46
N LEU A 397 -24.57 2.74 4.16
CA LEU A 397 -24.77 2.16 2.83
C LEU A 397 -26.26 2.10 2.49
N ASP A 398 -27.11 1.69 3.43
CA ASP A 398 -28.57 1.61 3.25
C ASP A 398 -29.19 3.00 2.98
N ILE A 399 -28.64 4.07 3.58
CA ILE A 399 -29.02 5.45 3.24
C ILE A 399 -28.55 5.84 1.85
N PHE A 400 -27.33 5.46 1.44
CA PHE A 400 -26.86 5.74 0.08
C PHE A 400 -27.66 4.96 -0.98
N THR A 401 -27.97 3.68 -0.77
CA THR A 401 -28.78 2.91 -1.72
C THR A 401 -30.20 3.44 -1.80
N SER A 402 -30.83 3.82 -0.68
CA SER A 402 -32.17 4.44 -0.72
C SER A 402 -32.17 5.84 -1.34
N LEU A 403 -31.09 6.63 -1.21
CA LEU A 403 -30.91 7.87 -1.97
C LEU A 403 -30.65 7.62 -3.46
N GLU A 404 -29.90 6.58 -3.83
CA GLU A 404 -29.71 6.16 -5.22
C GLU A 404 -31.02 5.70 -5.85
N GLU A 405 -31.79 4.85 -5.18
CA GLU A 405 -33.14 4.41 -5.58
C GLU A 405 -34.09 5.60 -5.71
N SER A 406 -34.10 6.53 -4.75
CA SER A 406 -34.94 7.73 -4.80
C SER A 406 -34.53 8.68 -5.95
N ASN A 407 -33.23 8.84 -6.22
CA ASN A 407 -32.74 9.64 -7.34
C ASN A 407 -33.07 8.98 -8.68
N LEU A 408 -32.93 7.65 -8.80
CA LEU A 408 -33.33 6.89 -9.98
C LEU A 408 -34.85 7.01 -10.22
N PHE A 409 -35.66 6.93 -9.17
CA PHE A 409 -37.11 7.14 -9.25
C PHE A 409 -37.47 8.57 -9.68
N LEU A 410 -36.77 9.59 -9.18
CA LEU A 410 -36.96 10.98 -9.62
C LEU A 410 -36.56 11.20 -11.08
N ILE A 411 -35.45 10.59 -11.53
CA ILE A 411 -35.03 10.61 -12.94
C ILE A 411 -36.10 9.93 -13.81
N GLN A 412 -36.56 8.74 -13.43
CA GLN A 412 -37.62 8.05 -14.15
C GLN A 412 -38.91 8.88 -14.21
N ASN A 413 -39.35 9.46 -13.11
CA ASN A 413 -40.53 10.33 -13.07
C ASN A 413 -40.36 11.57 -13.97
N SER A 414 -39.17 12.18 -14.00
CA SER A 414 -38.88 13.28 -14.92
C SER A 414 -38.92 12.86 -16.39
N GLN A 415 -38.47 11.65 -16.72
CA GLN A 415 -38.54 11.09 -18.08
C GLN A 415 -39.98 10.71 -18.47
N ASP A 416 -40.74 10.08 -17.57
CA ASP A 416 -42.14 9.72 -17.80
C ASP A 416 -43.01 10.97 -18.01
N THR A 417 -42.74 12.06 -17.27
CA THR A 417 -43.44 13.35 -17.43
C THR A 417 -42.96 14.13 -18.66
N GLU A 418 -41.68 14.07 -19.02
CA GLU A 418 -41.15 14.62 -20.28
C GLU A 418 -41.78 13.90 -21.48
N GLN A 419 -41.82 12.56 -21.49
CA GLN A 419 -42.52 11.79 -22.54
C GLN A 419 -44.01 12.13 -22.60
N ALA A 420 -44.70 12.25 -21.46
CA ALA A 420 -46.11 12.63 -21.44
C ALA A 420 -46.34 14.04 -22.03
N LEU A 421 -45.41 14.98 -21.83
CA LEU A 421 -45.44 16.29 -22.46
C LEU A 421 -45.15 16.22 -23.96
N GLU A 422 -44.16 15.44 -24.40
CA GLU A 422 -43.89 15.23 -25.84
C GLU A 422 -45.10 14.61 -26.56
N GLU A 423 -45.75 13.62 -25.97
CA GLU A 423 -46.97 13.03 -26.50
C GLU A 423 -48.13 14.03 -26.57
N LEU A 424 -48.26 14.91 -25.56
CA LEU A 424 -49.26 15.97 -25.50
C LEU A 424 -49.01 17.00 -26.61
N ASP A 425 -47.76 17.45 -26.79
CA ASP A 425 -47.36 18.38 -27.84
C ASP A 425 -47.53 17.79 -29.24
N GLN A 426 -47.24 16.50 -29.43
CA GLN A 426 -47.54 15.77 -30.68
C GLN A 426 -49.04 15.73 -30.96
N LYS A 427 -49.88 15.44 -29.96
CA LYS A 427 -51.35 15.45 -30.07
C LYS A 427 -51.86 16.86 -30.40
N PHE A 428 -51.33 17.91 -29.76
CA PHE A 428 -51.65 19.30 -30.09
C PHE A 428 -51.20 19.71 -31.49
N ALA A 429 -50.01 19.30 -31.93
CA ALA A 429 -49.52 19.56 -33.30
C ALA A 429 -50.38 18.87 -34.36
N ALA A 430 -50.83 17.64 -34.10
CA ALA A 430 -51.76 16.90 -34.97
C ALA A 430 -53.14 17.58 -35.03
N MET A 431 -53.75 17.89 -33.87
CA MET A 431 -55.02 18.60 -33.78
C MET A 431 -54.97 19.99 -34.42
N ARG A 432 -53.83 20.69 -34.29
CA ARG A 432 -53.61 21.97 -34.95
C ARG A 432 -53.60 21.84 -36.47
N LYS A 433 -52.90 20.83 -37.02
CA LYS A 433 -52.89 20.55 -38.47
C LYS A 433 -54.28 20.22 -39.00
N THR A 434 -55.06 19.38 -38.32
CA THR A 434 -56.42 19.04 -38.76
C THR A 434 -57.36 20.24 -38.69
N ARG A 435 -57.28 21.05 -37.61
CA ARG A 435 -58.03 22.30 -37.47
C ARG A 435 -57.63 23.36 -38.51
N GLU A 436 -56.36 23.51 -38.81
CA GLU A 436 -55.87 24.41 -39.87
C GLU A 436 -56.35 23.95 -41.26
N ALA A 437 -56.33 22.64 -41.54
CA ALA A 437 -56.88 22.08 -42.77
C ALA A 437 -58.40 22.31 -42.88
N MET A 438 -59.18 22.08 -41.82
CA MET A 438 -60.61 22.34 -41.79
C MET A 438 -60.92 23.84 -41.94
N SER A 439 -60.17 24.72 -41.26
CA SER A 439 -60.29 26.17 -41.40
C SER A 439 -60.01 26.63 -42.84
N ASN A 440 -59.00 26.05 -43.49
CA ASN A 440 -58.67 26.35 -44.89
C ASN A 440 -59.75 25.83 -45.85
N LYS A 441 -60.32 24.64 -45.60
CA LYS A 441 -61.48 24.12 -46.36
C LYS A 441 -62.69 25.05 -46.22
N MET A 442 -63.03 25.47 -45.00
CA MET A 442 -64.13 26.43 -44.75
C MET A 442 -63.88 27.79 -45.41
N LYS A 443 -62.67 28.35 -45.34
CA LYS A 443 -62.31 29.59 -46.06
C LYS A 443 -62.46 29.45 -47.58
N LEU A 444 -62.09 28.29 -48.14
CA LEU A 444 -62.22 28.01 -49.57
C LEU A 444 -63.70 27.89 -49.98
N GLN A 445 -64.52 27.23 -49.16
CA GLN A 445 -65.97 27.17 -49.34
C GLN A 445 -66.62 28.56 -49.25
N ILE A 446 -66.24 29.38 -48.24
CA ILE A 446 -66.70 30.76 -48.12
C ILE A 446 -66.32 31.55 -49.38
N GLY A 447 -65.06 31.50 -49.82
CA GLY A 447 -64.63 32.18 -51.05
C GLY A 447 -65.31 31.68 -52.33
N GLN A 448 -65.75 30.41 -52.37
CA GLN A 448 -66.56 29.87 -53.47
C GLN A 448 -68.00 30.39 -53.43
N LEU A 449 -68.62 30.41 -52.25
CA LEU A 449 -69.97 30.96 -52.04
C LEU A 449 -69.99 32.47 -52.31
N GLU A 450 -68.96 33.20 -51.88
CA GLU A 450 -68.78 34.62 -52.18
C GLU A 450 -68.73 34.87 -53.70
N ARG A 451 -67.98 34.05 -54.46
CA ARG A 451 -67.96 34.14 -55.93
C ARG A 451 -69.32 33.82 -56.55
N GLN A 452 -69.99 32.76 -56.09
CA GLN A 452 -71.35 32.44 -56.57
C GLN A 452 -72.32 33.60 -56.27
N ILE A 453 -72.21 34.25 -55.11
CA ILE A 453 -73.00 35.43 -54.76
C ILE A 453 -72.62 36.63 -55.64
N THR A 454 -71.35 36.84 -56.02
CA THR A 454 -70.99 37.91 -56.96
C THR A 454 -71.49 37.63 -58.37
N ASP A 455 -71.41 36.39 -58.83
CA ASP A 455 -71.85 35.97 -60.17
C ASP A 455 -73.38 36.00 -60.30
N GLU A 456 -74.12 35.60 -59.27
CA GLU A 456 -75.58 35.75 -59.25
C GLU A 456 -76.01 37.22 -59.09
N LYS A 457 -75.25 38.03 -58.34
CA LYS A 457 -75.51 39.49 -58.29
C LYS A 457 -75.26 40.13 -59.65
N SER A 458 -74.18 39.81 -60.36
CA SER A 458 -73.92 40.37 -61.69
C SER A 458 -74.97 39.91 -62.71
N LYS A 459 -75.38 38.63 -62.71
CA LYS A 459 -76.52 38.15 -63.51
C LYS A 459 -77.83 38.86 -63.16
N CYS A 460 -78.13 39.07 -61.87
CA CYS A 460 -79.30 39.83 -61.46
C CYS A 460 -79.25 41.29 -61.95
N ASP A 461 -78.08 41.92 -61.93
CA ASP A 461 -77.91 43.29 -62.40
C ASP A 461 -77.92 43.38 -63.93
N GLU A 462 -77.42 42.39 -64.66
CA GLU A 462 -77.60 42.21 -66.10
C GLU A 462 -79.08 42.02 -66.48
N LEU A 463 -79.81 41.19 -65.73
CA LEU A 463 -81.25 40.96 -65.95
C LEU A 463 -82.08 42.20 -65.63
N LYS A 464 -81.73 42.99 -64.60
CA LYS A 464 -82.33 44.30 -64.33
C LYS A 464 -82.00 45.32 -65.44
N GLN A 465 -80.84 45.22 -66.06
CA GLN A 465 -80.41 46.08 -67.17
C GLN A 465 -81.01 45.67 -68.53
N ARG A 466 -81.68 44.52 -68.64
CA ARG A 466 -82.45 44.13 -69.85
C ARG A 466 -83.86 44.72 -69.81
N PRO A 467 -84.21 45.73 -70.66
CA PRO A 467 -85.50 46.43 -70.61
C PRO A 467 -86.67 45.64 -71.24
N SER A 468 -86.74 44.32 -71.05
CA SER A 468 -87.67 43.44 -71.78
C SER A 468 -88.38 42.36 -70.94
N CYS A 469 -87.97 42.09 -69.69
CA CYS A 469 -88.46 40.94 -68.92
C CYS A 469 -89.58 41.23 -67.89
N THR A 470 -90.12 42.44 -67.81
CA THR A 470 -91.19 42.78 -66.85
C THR A 470 -92.60 42.32 -67.29
N MET A 471 -92.74 41.71 -68.47
CA MET A 471 -94.04 41.35 -69.08
C MET A 471 -94.37 39.85 -69.11
N THR A 472 -93.43 38.95 -68.80
CA THR A 472 -93.59 37.50 -69.05
C THR A 472 -94.01 36.66 -67.84
N VAL A 473 -93.90 37.19 -66.61
CA VAL A 473 -94.27 36.45 -65.36
C VAL A 473 -95.77 36.17 -65.25
N ARG A 474 -96.62 36.83 -66.06
CA ARG A 474 -98.09 36.65 -66.03
C ARG A 474 -98.62 35.56 -66.98
N ALA A 475 -97.77 34.91 -67.78
CA ALA A 475 -98.20 34.05 -68.89
C ALA A 475 -97.94 32.54 -68.72
N ILE A 476 -97.22 32.10 -67.69
CA ILE A 476 -96.92 30.67 -67.45
C ILE A 476 -97.82 30.11 -66.35
N SER A 477 -99.13 30.16 -66.60
CA SER A 477 -100.13 29.55 -65.72
C SER A 477 -101.30 29.00 -66.55
N GLN A 478 -101.00 28.11 -67.52
CA GLN A 478 -101.94 27.13 -68.06
C GLN A 478 -101.29 26.08 -69.00
N LYS A 479 -101.44 24.81 -68.59
CA LYS A 479 -101.65 23.58 -69.39
C LYS A 479 -100.47 22.83 -70.06
N HIS A 480 -100.59 21.50 -69.95
CA HIS A 480 -99.92 20.40 -70.65
C HIS A 480 -98.47 20.06 -70.28
N GLY A 481 -98.30 19.49 -69.07
CA GLY A 481 -97.10 18.75 -68.67
C GLY A 481 -97.23 17.89 -67.39
N GLY A 482 -98.42 17.81 -66.79
CA GLY A 482 -98.61 17.14 -65.48
C GLY A 482 -98.49 15.61 -65.53
N SER A 483 -99.19 14.96 -66.47
CA SER A 483 -99.37 13.51 -66.47
C SER A 483 -98.06 12.72 -66.50
N GLU A 484 -97.06 13.12 -67.31
CA GLU A 484 -95.78 12.40 -67.36
C GLU A 484 -94.95 12.56 -66.08
N ILE A 485 -95.17 13.63 -65.31
CA ILE A 485 -94.51 13.90 -64.03
C ILE A 485 -95.26 13.18 -62.90
N GLU A 486 -96.60 13.17 -62.94
CA GLU A 486 -97.45 12.42 -62.02
C GLU A 486 -97.18 10.91 -62.13
N ASP A 487 -97.14 10.35 -63.34
CA ASP A 487 -96.76 8.95 -63.63
C ASP A 487 -95.34 8.59 -63.16
N LEU A 488 -94.42 9.57 -63.04
CA LEU A 488 -93.05 9.35 -62.58
C LEU A 488 -92.95 9.44 -61.05
N LEU A 489 -93.73 10.32 -60.43
CA LEU A 489 -93.86 10.45 -58.99
C LEU A 489 -94.56 9.23 -58.38
N GLU A 490 -95.56 8.66 -59.05
CA GLU A 490 -96.23 7.43 -58.61
C GLU A 490 -95.25 6.25 -58.55
N LYS A 491 -94.48 6.02 -59.62
CA LYS A 491 -93.42 4.98 -59.66
C LYS A 491 -92.31 5.20 -58.63
N LEU A 492 -91.97 6.45 -58.34
CA LEU A 492 -91.02 6.78 -57.28
C LEU A 492 -91.61 6.48 -55.90
N GLY A 493 -92.90 6.77 -55.69
CA GLY A 493 -93.63 6.42 -54.47
C GLY A 493 -93.64 4.91 -54.21
N GLU A 494 -93.98 4.10 -55.22
CA GLU A 494 -93.95 2.63 -55.16
C GLU A 494 -92.56 2.10 -54.75
N GLY A 495 -91.49 2.58 -55.42
CA GLY A 495 -90.13 2.14 -55.12
C GLY A 495 -89.62 2.58 -53.74
N VAL A 496 -90.01 3.78 -53.28
CA VAL A 496 -89.72 4.24 -51.91
C VAL A 496 -90.47 3.40 -50.88
N GLN A 497 -91.71 3.00 -51.16
CA GLN A 497 -92.52 2.17 -50.27
C GLN A 497 -91.94 0.75 -50.13
N GLU A 498 -91.43 0.15 -51.21
CA GLU A 498 -90.72 -1.14 -51.18
C GLU A 498 -89.47 -1.07 -50.28
N VAL A 499 -88.60 -0.07 -50.49
CA VAL A 499 -87.38 0.12 -49.67
C VAL A 499 -87.73 0.43 -48.22
N HIS A 500 -88.76 1.23 -47.95
CA HIS A 500 -89.23 1.53 -46.60
C HIS A 500 -89.65 0.23 -45.87
N SER A 501 -90.47 -0.61 -46.51
CA SER A 501 -90.92 -1.89 -45.94
C SER A 501 -89.74 -2.80 -45.54
N ILE A 502 -88.73 -2.90 -46.42
CA ILE A 502 -87.53 -3.73 -46.18
C ILE A 502 -86.67 -3.14 -45.05
N CYS A 503 -86.45 -1.82 -45.03
CA CYS A 503 -85.53 -1.18 -44.10
C CYS A 503 -86.08 -1.03 -42.68
N THR A 504 -87.40 -0.81 -42.50
CA THR A 504 -87.97 -0.48 -41.18
C THR A 504 -88.76 -1.63 -40.54
N HIS A 505 -89.24 -2.61 -41.33
CA HIS A 505 -90.15 -3.68 -40.89
C HIS A 505 -91.49 -3.19 -40.27
N GLU A 506 -91.76 -1.89 -40.29
CA GLU A 506 -93.02 -1.27 -39.85
C GLU A 506 -94.00 -1.25 -41.02
N ASN A 507 -94.91 -2.23 -41.04
CA ASN A 507 -95.71 -2.56 -42.23
C ASN A 507 -97.01 -1.74 -42.41
N GLN A 508 -97.27 -0.74 -41.58
CA GLN A 508 -98.48 0.09 -41.66
C GLN A 508 -98.21 1.52 -41.20
N ASP A 509 -97.96 2.42 -42.14
CA ASP A 509 -98.07 3.86 -41.95
C ASP A 509 -98.33 4.53 -43.31
N ASP A 510 -99.46 5.25 -43.43
CA ASP A 510 -99.85 6.01 -44.64
C ASP A 510 -99.05 7.33 -44.74
N GLY A 511 -97.72 7.22 -44.70
CA GLY A 511 -96.80 8.35 -44.77
C GLY A 511 -96.63 8.88 -46.20
N ASP A 512 -96.53 10.20 -46.33
CA ASP A 512 -96.13 10.83 -47.60
C ASP A 512 -94.72 10.35 -48.04
N THR A 513 -94.44 10.35 -49.34
CA THR A 513 -93.19 9.81 -49.91
C THR A 513 -91.95 10.48 -49.30
N LEU A 514 -92.05 11.78 -49.00
CA LEU A 514 -91.02 12.55 -48.28
C LEU A 514 -90.80 12.07 -46.84
N GLN A 515 -91.86 11.65 -46.15
CA GLN A 515 -91.78 11.13 -44.78
C GLN A 515 -91.17 9.72 -44.75
N MET A 516 -91.51 8.87 -45.72
CA MET A 516 -90.86 7.56 -45.89
C MET A 516 -89.35 7.70 -46.16
N LEU A 517 -88.97 8.63 -47.06
CA LEU A 517 -87.55 8.93 -47.31
C LEU A 517 -86.81 9.45 -46.07
N ALA A 518 -87.40 10.38 -45.32
CA ALA A 518 -86.78 10.91 -44.08
C ALA A 518 -86.57 9.83 -43.01
N ARG A 519 -87.47 8.83 -42.93
CA ARG A 519 -87.30 7.66 -42.05
C ARG A 519 -86.18 6.73 -42.51
N ILE A 520 -86.08 6.47 -43.82
CA ILE A 520 -84.98 5.70 -44.42
C ILE A 520 -83.63 6.40 -44.16
N GLU A 521 -83.56 7.71 -44.37
CA GLU A 521 -82.37 8.52 -44.12
C GLU A 521 -81.95 8.46 -42.65
N SER A 522 -82.88 8.70 -41.71
CA SER A 522 -82.61 8.57 -40.27
C SER A 522 -82.14 7.16 -39.86
N LYS A 523 -82.65 6.10 -40.51
CA LYS A 523 -82.21 4.72 -40.23
C LYS A 523 -80.83 4.42 -40.81
N LEU A 524 -80.49 4.98 -41.97
CA LEU A 524 -79.15 4.91 -42.55
C LEU A 524 -78.12 5.65 -41.68
N GLU A 525 -78.46 6.84 -41.17
CA GLU A 525 -77.61 7.57 -40.21
C GLU A 525 -77.37 6.76 -38.92
N GLU A 526 -78.40 6.08 -38.39
CA GLU A 526 -78.27 5.20 -37.21
C GLU A 526 -77.30 4.02 -37.48
N TYR A 527 -77.42 3.35 -38.64
CA TYR A 527 -76.51 2.26 -39.00
C TYR A 527 -75.07 2.72 -39.27
N LEU A 528 -74.89 3.91 -39.86
CA LEU A 528 -73.56 4.50 -40.02
C LEU A 528 -72.94 4.85 -38.66
N ALA A 529 -73.72 5.42 -37.74
CA ALA A 529 -73.25 5.69 -36.38
C ALA A 529 -72.84 4.40 -35.62
N TYR A 530 -73.57 3.29 -35.79
CA TYR A 530 -73.15 2.00 -35.21
C TYR A 530 -71.87 1.43 -35.83
N LEU A 531 -71.61 1.68 -37.11
CA LEU A 531 -70.36 1.27 -37.77
C LEU A 531 -69.19 2.14 -37.29
N ASP A 532 -69.37 3.47 -37.22
CA ASP A 532 -68.37 4.38 -36.68
C ASP A 532 -68.05 4.06 -35.22
N GLU A 533 -69.05 3.80 -34.36
CA GLU A 533 -68.85 3.38 -32.96
C GLU A 533 -68.17 1.99 -32.86
N ALA A 534 -68.43 1.07 -33.80
CA ALA A 534 -67.73 -0.21 -33.87
C ALA A 534 -66.25 -0.06 -34.29
N GLU A 535 -65.91 0.90 -35.14
CA GLU A 535 -64.51 1.23 -35.47
C GLU A 535 -63.83 1.96 -34.30
N GLU A 536 -64.47 2.99 -33.72
CA GLU A 536 -63.93 3.79 -32.60
C GLU A 536 -63.79 2.99 -31.29
N SER A 537 -64.67 2.03 -31.01
CA SER A 537 -64.58 1.14 -29.83
C SER A 537 -63.38 0.19 -29.87
N GLY A 538 -62.54 0.26 -30.90
CA GLY A 538 -61.22 -0.37 -30.93
C GLY A 538 -61.27 -1.87 -31.24
N LEU A 539 -62.36 -2.37 -31.85
CA LEU A 539 -62.46 -3.75 -32.32
C LEU A 539 -61.32 -4.10 -33.29
N GLY A 540 -60.99 -3.23 -34.23
CA GLY A 540 -59.84 -3.41 -35.13
C GLY A 540 -58.50 -3.53 -34.37
N ALA A 541 -58.27 -2.67 -33.36
CA ALA A 541 -57.08 -2.74 -32.52
C ALA A 541 -57.02 -4.02 -31.67
N ARG A 542 -58.17 -4.52 -31.18
CA ARG A 542 -58.28 -5.78 -30.45
C ARG A 542 -58.00 -7.00 -31.33
N VAL A 543 -58.50 -7.02 -32.57
CA VAL A 543 -58.21 -8.09 -33.54
C VAL A 543 -56.71 -8.15 -33.84
N LEU A 544 -56.10 -7.01 -34.19
CA LEU A 544 -54.65 -6.92 -34.43
C LEU A 544 -53.82 -7.34 -33.20
N ALA A 545 -54.25 -6.98 -31.99
CA ALA A 545 -53.57 -7.39 -30.76
C ALA A 545 -53.59 -8.90 -30.51
N GLU A 546 -54.71 -9.58 -30.79
CA GLU A 546 -54.83 -11.04 -30.69
C GLU A 546 -54.09 -11.77 -31.84
N GLU A 547 -54.07 -11.21 -33.05
CA GLU A 547 -53.22 -11.72 -34.15
C GLU A 547 -51.73 -11.66 -33.77
N HIS A 548 -51.25 -10.50 -33.29
CA HIS A 548 -49.88 -10.35 -32.79
C HIS A 548 -49.58 -11.26 -31.59
N LYS A 549 -50.58 -11.65 -30.80
CA LYS A 549 -50.43 -12.59 -29.67
C LYS A 549 -50.30 -14.04 -30.17
N LYS A 550 -51.11 -14.47 -31.14
CA LYS A 550 -50.97 -15.78 -31.81
C LYS A 550 -49.65 -15.93 -32.57
N GLU A 551 -49.24 -14.91 -33.33
CA GLU A 551 -47.96 -14.95 -34.06
C GLU A 551 -46.75 -14.95 -33.10
N ARG A 552 -46.85 -14.31 -31.93
CA ARG A 552 -45.84 -14.46 -30.86
C ARG A 552 -45.79 -15.88 -30.30
N GLN A 553 -46.92 -16.52 -30.04
CA GLN A 553 -46.98 -17.92 -29.58
C GLN A 553 -46.34 -18.87 -30.60
N ARG A 554 -46.75 -18.78 -31.88
CA ARG A 554 -46.18 -19.56 -32.99
C ARG A 554 -44.65 -19.43 -33.08
N ARG A 555 -44.09 -18.24 -32.89
CA ARG A 555 -42.63 -18.01 -32.87
C ARG A 555 -41.94 -18.64 -31.66
N LEU A 556 -42.59 -18.68 -30.50
CA LEU A 556 -42.06 -19.36 -29.30
C LEU A 556 -42.08 -20.88 -29.49
N ASP A 557 -43.17 -21.44 -30.01
CA ASP A 557 -43.30 -22.89 -30.25
C ASP A 557 -42.26 -23.38 -31.28
N LEU A 558 -42.02 -22.60 -32.35
CA LEU A 558 -40.95 -22.87 -33.32
C LEU A 558 -39.55 -22.84 -32.68
N ARG A 559 -39.29 -21.92 -31.74
CA ARG A 559 -38.02 -21.86 -31.00
C ARG A 559 -37.86 -23.05 -30.06
N MET A 560 -38.92 -23.41 -29.33
CA MET A 560 -38.93 -24.57 -28.43
C MET A 560 -38.75 -25.88 -29.18
N SER A 561 -39.45 -26.08 -30.30
CA SER A 561 -39.30 -27.25 -31.17
C SER A 561 -37.88 -27.37 -31.74
N ARG A 562 -37.28 -26.26 -32.21
CA ARG A 562 -35.87 -26.23 -32.65
C ARG A 562 -34.89 -26.59 -31.52
N LYS A 563 -35.12 -26.09 -30.29
CA LYS A 563 -34.30 -26.41 -29.11
C LYS A 563 -34.40 -27.89 -28.74
N LEU A 564 -35.61 -28.44 -28.67
CA LEU A 564 -35.85 -29.86 -28.42
C LEU A 564 -35.22 -30.77 -29.49
N HIS A 565 -35.23 -30.36 -30.77
CA HIS A 565 -34.56 -31.12 -31.84
C HIS A 565 -33.03 -31.08 -31.73
N GLN A 566 -32.45 -29.96 -31.28
CA GLN A 566 -31.02 -29.88 -30.97
C GLN A 566 -30.67 -30.72 -29.73
N GLU A 567 -31.48 -30.68 -28.68
CA GLU A 567 -31.32 -31.49 -27.46
C GLU A 567 -31.39 -32.99 -27.78
N LYS A 568 -32.37 -33.45 -28.58
CA LYS A 568 -32.40 -34.83 -29.09
C LYS A 568 -31.15 -35.20 -29.89
N LYS A 569 -30.70 -34.34 -30.81
CA LYS A 569 -29.44 -34.57 -31.55
C LYS A 569 -28.21 -34.66 -30.64
N ILE A 570 -28.18 -33.95 -29.52
CA ILE A 570 -27.11 -34.05 -28.51
C ILE A 570 -27.26 -35.36 -27.72
N GLU A 571 -28.48 -35.73 -27.31
CA GLU A 571 -28.79 -36.96 -26.60
C GLU A 571 -28.44 -38.21 -27.43
N ASP A 572 -28.79 -38.22 -28.72
CA ASP A 572 -28.47 -39.31 -29.65
C ASP A 572 -26.96 -39.40 -29.91
N ARG A 573 -26.25 -38.26 -30.03
CA ARG A 573 -24.78 -38.23 -30.08
C ARG A 573 -24.16 -38.81 -28.81
N LEU A 574 -24.72 -38.49 -27.64
CA LEU A 574 -24.26 -39.00 -26.35
C LEU A 574 -24.51 -40.50 -26.23
N LYS A 575 -25.72 -40.99 -26.55
CA LYS A 575 -26.05 -42.42 -26.62
C LYS A 575 -25.15 -43.18 -27.59
N ALA A 576 -24.92 -42.64 -28.79
CA ALA A 576 -24.02 -43.24 -29.77
C ALA A 576 -22.53 -43.19 -29.34
N SER A 577 -22.13 -42.23 -28.49
CA SER A 577 -20.81 -42.20 -27.86
C SER A 577 -20.69 -43.27 -26.77
N LEU A 578 -21.70 -43.39 -25.89
CA LEU A 578 -21.78 -44.41 -24.85
C LEU A 578 -21.76 -45.82 -25.46
N HIS A 579 -22.59 -46.09 -26.47
CA HIS A 579 -22.62 -47.37 -27.16
C HIS A 579 -21.28 -47.70 -27.85
N ARG A 580 -20.60 -46.70 -28.45
CA ARG A 580 -19.25 -46.88 -29.00
C ARG A 580 -18.19 -47.16 -27.92
N SER A 581 -18.35 -46.62 -26.72
CA SER A 581 -17.45 -46.88 -25.59
C SER A 581 -17.68 -48.23 -24.91
N GLN A 582 -18.92 -48.75 -24.96
CA GLN A 582 -19.29 -50.06 -24.43
C GLN A 582 -18.98 -51.20 -25.42
N ALA A 583 -18.93 -50.91 -26.72
CA ALA A 583 -18.57 -51.88 -27.75
C ALA A 583 -17.12 -52.37 -27.57
N PRO A 584 -16.85 -53.69 -27.69
CA PRO A 584 -15.52 -54.24 -27.50
C PRO A 584 -14.52 -53.72 -28.55
N VAL A 585 -13.38 -53.21 -28.08
CA VAL A 585 -12.36 -52.57 -28.93
C VAL A 585 -11.65 -53.62 -29.79
N HIS A 586 -12.07 -53.74 -31.06
CA HIS A 586 -11.40 -54.58 -32.03
C HIS A 586 -10.05 -53.99 -32.45
N LYS A 587 -8.96 -54.49 -31.84
CA LYS A 587 -7.59 -54.10 -32.21
C LYS A 587 -7.30 -54.56 -33.65
N LYS A 588 -6.99 -53.63 -34.56
CA LYS A 588 -6.49 -53.95 -35.90
C LYS A 588 -5.01 -54.33 -35.80
N VAL A 589 -4.62 -55.43 -36.43
CA VAL A 589 -3.24 -55.93 -36.42
C VAL A 589 -2.51 -55.37 -37.65
N GLY A 590 -1.43 -54.59 -37.44
CA GLY A 590 -0.61 -54.01 -38.51
C GLY A 590 -0.80 -52.49 -38.71
N LYS A 591 0.18 -51.86 -39.39
CA LYS A 591 0.12 -50.42 -39.75
C LYS A 591 -0.79 -50.22 -40.96
N GLN A 592 -1.74 -49.30 -40.85
CA GLN A 592 -2.64 -48.93 -41.94
C GLN A 592 -1.88 -48.12 -43.01
N ILE A 593 -2.00 -48.53 -44.28
CA ILE A 593 -1.36 -47.85 -45.42
C ILE A 593 -2.11 -46.55 -45.72
N MET A 594 -1.40 -45.43 -45.73
CA MET A 594 -1.93 -44.10 -46.04
C MET A 594 -1.58 -43.75 -47.50
N PHE A 595 -2.60 -43.61 -48.36
CA PHE A 595 -2.42 -43.07 -49.70
C PHE A 595 -2.31 -41.53 -49.65
N ARG A 596 -1.42 -40.95 -50.46
CA ARG A 596 -1.28 -39.50 -50.62
C ARG A 596 -2.31 -38.99 -51.62
N SER A 597 -2.84 -37.78 -51.41
CA SER A 597 -3.76 -37.13 -52.35
C SER A 597 -3.07 -36.80 -53.68
N ALA A 598 -3.79 -36.95 -54.79
CA ALA A 598 -3.31 -36.58 -56.12
C ALA A 598 -3.43 -35.05 -56.35
N PRO A 599 -2.50 -34.44 -57.11
CA PRO A 599 -2.53 -33.00 -57.41
C PRO A 599 -3.65 -32.63 -58.41
N LEU A 600 -4.17 -31.41 -58.28
CA LEU A 600 -5.26 -30.88 -59.12
C LEU A 600 -4.69 -30.17 -60.37
N PHE A 601 -5.16 -30.56 -61.55
CA PHE A 601 -4.82 -29.89 -62.83
C PHE A 601 -5.92 -28.90 -63.22
N GLN A 602 -5.55 -27.68 -63.66
CA GLN A 602 -6.47 -26.70 -64.24
C GLN A 602 -6.37 -26.74 -65.77
N ALA A 603 -7.49 -26.98 -66.46
CA ALA A 603 -7.53 -27.02 -67.92
C ALA A 603 -8.05 -25.69 -68.51
N ARG A 604 -7.32 -25.11 -69.47
CA ARG A 604 -7.80 -24.00 -70.31
C ARG A 604 -8.79 -24.53 -71.34
N ALA A 605 -9.89 -23.82 -71.56
CA ALA A 605 -10.87 -24.15 -72.60
C ALA A 605 -10.44 -23.60 -73.98
N MET A 606 -10.61 -24.42 -75.02
CA MET A 606 -10.62 -24.05 -76.44
C MET A 606 -12.01 -24.38 -77.01
N PRO A 607 -12.48 -23.69 -78.07
CA PRO A 607 -13.88 -23.73 -78.50
C PRO A 607 -14.27 -25.03 -79.26
N ARG A 608 -15.58 -25.32 -79.25
CA ARG A 608 -16.20 -26.57 -79.72
C ARG A 608 -16.12 -26.81 -81.22
N ALA A 609 -15.93 -28.08 -81.61
CA ALA A 609 -16.55 -28.66 -82.80
C ALA A 609 -16.85 -30.16 -82.56
N SER A 610 -18.10 -30.57 -82.85
CA SER A 610 -18.60 -31.93 -83.13
C SER A 610 -17.95 -33.19 -82.49
N GLY A 611 -18.78 -33.99 -81.81
CA GLY A 611 -18.55 -35.42 -81.63
C GLY A 611 -18.21 -35.85 -80.19
N HIS A 612 -19.10 -36.63 -79.58
CA HIS A 612 -18.89 -37.24 -78.27
C HIS A 612 -17.89 -38.41 -78.35
N PRO A 613 -16.95 -38.51 -77.40
CA PRO A 613 -16.58 -39.83 -76.88
C PRO A 613 -16.90 -39.98 -75.39
N LEU A 614 -17.13 -41.21 -74.96
CA LEU A 614 -17.38 -41.60 -73.56
C LEU A 614 -16.06 -41.71 -72.78
N TYR A 615 -16.02 -41.22 -71.53
CA TYR A 615 -15.08 -41.70 -70.52
C TYR A 615 -15.71 -41.81 -69.13
N MET A 616 -15.91 -43.07 -68.72
CA MET A 616 -15.97 -43.64 -67.37
C MET A 616 -16.60 -42.84 -66.21
N ALA A 617 -17.68 -43.40 -65.69
CA ALA A 617 -18.44 -42.90 -64.55
C ALA A 617 -17.58 -42.62 -63.30
N ARG A 618 -17.57 -41.35 -62.86
CA ARG A 618 -17.47 -41.07 -61.42
C ARG A 618 -18.74 -41.59 -60.77
N ARG A 619 -18.60 -42.32 -59.66
CA ARG A 619 -19.71 -42.61 -58.75
C ARG A 619 -20.06 -41.31 -58.04
N VAL A 620 -20.87 -40.48 -58.70
CA VAL A 620 -21.53 -39.32 -58.11
C VAL A 620 -22.40 -39.87 -56.98
N VAL A 621 -22.19 -39.38 -55.77
CA VAL A 621 -23.25 -39.44 -54.76
C VAL A 621 -24.35 -38.58 -55.34
N GLN A 622 -25.49 -39.19 -55.65
CA GLN A 622 -26.67 -38.46 -56.05
C GLN A 622 -27.02 -37.59 -54.85
N GLU A 623 -26.73 -36.28 -54.96
CA GLU A 623 -27.18 -35.30 -53.99
C GLU A 623 -28.69 -35.25 -54.20
N ASP A 624 -29.48 -35.66 -53.19
CA ASP A 624 -30.94 -35.64 -53.29
C ASP A 624 -31.37 -34.26 -53.78
N ASP A 625 -32.08 -34.20 -54.91
CA ASP A 625 -32.35 -32.96 -55.63
C ASP A 625 -33.36 -32.03 -54.93
N GLY A 626 -33.53 -32.19 -53.62
CA GLY A 626 -34.50 -31.46 -52.80
C GLY A 626 -35.94 -31.89 -53.04
N TYR A 627 -36.21 -32.80 -54.00
CA TYR A 627 -37.56 -33.16 -54.42
C TYR A 627 -38.44 -33.66 -53.25
N GLU A 628 -37.93 -34.55 -52.38
CA GLU A 628 -38.67 -34.97 -51.18
C GLU A 628 -38.89 -33.83 -50.15
N GLU A 629 -38.03 -32.81 -50.14
CA GLU A 629 -38.18 -31.63 -49.29
C GLU A 629 -39.22 -30.66 -49.88
N ALA A 630 -39.14 -30.37 -51.19
CA ALA A 630 -40.11 -29.58 -51.94
C ALA A 630 -41.53 -30.19 -51.90
N VAL A 631 -41.68 -31.52 -52.01
CA VAL A 631 -42.97 -32.22 -51.86
C VAL A 631 -43.53 -32.06 -50.44
N ARG A 632 -42.67 -32.10 -49.41
CA ARG A 632 -43.09 -31.87 -48.02
C ARG A 632 -43.49 -30.42 -47.78
N GLU A 633 -42.76 -29.45 -48.34
CA GLU A 633 -43.08 -28.04 -48.24
C GLU A 633 -44.36 -27.68 -49.01
N HIS A 634 -44.56 -28.22 -50.21
CA HIS A 634 -45.82 -28.08 -50.96
C HIS A 634 -47.02 -28.63 -50.16
N ASN A 635 -46.88 -29.78 -49.49
CA ASN A 635 -47.93 -30.32 -48.63
C ASN A 635 -48.26 -29.46 -47.39
N ILE A 636 -47.38 -28.51 -47.03
CA ILE A 636 -47.57 -27.58 -45.90
C ILE A 636 -48.08 -26.20 -46.39
N PHE A 637 -47.61 -25.73 -47.55
CA PHE A 637 -47.83 -24.36 -48.02
C PHE A 637 -48.69 -24.25 -49.29
N GLY A 638 -48.97 -25.35 -49.98
CA GLY A 638 -49.81 -25.41 -51.20
C GLY A 638 -49.19 -24.78 -52.45
N ILE A 639 -47.89 -24.46 -52.42
CA ILE A 639 -47.14 -23.83 -53.51
C ILE A 639 -45.76 -24.50 -53.56
N TRP A 640 -45.21 -24.69 -54.76
CA TRP A 640 -43.86 -25.23 -54.93
C TRP A 640 -42.81 -24.15 -54.68
N LEU A 641 -41.71 -24.51 -54.01
CA LEU A 641 -40.57 -23.63 -53.79
C LEU A 641 -39.36 -24.26 -54.48
N ASP A 642 -38.72 -23.51 -55.36
CA ASP A 642 -37.45 -23.94 -55.97
C ASP A 642 -36.32 -23.91 -54.91
N LYS A 643 -35.15 -24.49 -55.22
CA LYS A 643 -33.98 -24.60 -54.30
C LYS A 643 -33.50 -23.25 -53.72
N GLU A 644 -33.96 -22.13 -54.29
CA GLU A 644 -33.65 -20.75 -53.91
C GLU A 644 -34.76 -20.07 -53.07
N GLY A 645 -35.84 -20.80 -52.74
CA GLY A 645 -36.96 -20.32 -51.91
C GLY A 645 -37.96 -19.43 -52.64
N VAL A 646 -37.95 -19.42 -53.97
CA VAL A 646 -38.86 -18.63 -54.81
C VAL A 646 -40.16 -19.43 -55.08
N PRO A 647 -41.36 -18.85 -54.86
CA PRO A 647 -42.62 -19.51 -55.19
C PRO A 647 -42.78 -19.73 -56.69
N ASN A 648 -42.93 -20.99 -57.09
CA ASN A 648 -43.14 -21.41 -58.47
C ASN A 648 -44.52 -22.11 -58.60
N ALA A 649 -45.19 -21.87 -59.72
CA ALA A 649 -46.51 -22.42 -60.00
C ALA A 649 -46.46 -23.84 -60.59
N GLN A 650 -45.29 -24.28 -61.07
CA GLN A 650 -45.08 -25.60 -61.65
C GLN A 650 -44.32 -26.49 -60.67
N GLN A 651 -44.67 -27.78 -60.64
CA GLN A 651 -43.97 -28.78 -59.85
C GLN A 651 -42.55 -28.96 -60.41
N PRO A 652 -41.49 -28.91 -59.58
CA PRO A 652 -40.12 -29.16 -60.05
C PRO A 652 -39.98 -30.60 -60.56
N ASP A 653 -39.23 -30.79 -61.64
CA ASP A 653 -38.96 -32.12 -62.20
C ASP A 653 -38.15 -33.00 -61.20
N PRO A 654 -38.41 -34.32 -61.17
CA PRO A 654 -37.81 -35.26 -60.21
C PRO A 654 -36.40 -35.75 -60.56
#